data_AF-A0A364NG01-F1
#
_entry.id   AF-A0A364NG01-F1
#
_cell.length_a   1.000
_cell.length_b   1.000
_cell.length_c   1.000
_cell.angle_alpha   90.00
_cell.angle_beta   90.00
_cell.angle_gamma   90.00
#
_symmetry.space_group_name_H-M   'P 1'
#
loop_
_entity.id
_entity.type
_entity.pdbx_description
1 polymer ?
#
loop_
_entity_poly.entity_id
_entity_poly.type
_entity_poly.pdbx_seq_one_letter_code
_entity_poly.pdbx_strand_id
1 'polypeptide(L)'
;MTSPAEFNGWLGRDKNAAQGKMTWSSFKPKPFADIDIDIKISHCGICGSDIHTLRGGWGNTHYPTCVGHEIVGNVVRVGEKVKNLSLGDRVGVGAQAFSCLKDDCEECSAGLEQHCTRMVGTYNSKYPDGSWSMGGYADYVRVPAHFAIKIPAGLKSEDAAPMMCGGITVYSPLKNNGAGPGKRVGIVGLGGLGHFGVLFAKALGCEKVVAISRKRNKVEDAKAMGATDYIATSEDEKWARNHSRSLDLIISTVSSPDMPLESYLRLLRTGGSFIQVGAPEDKLPQIAAFGLIGKGCKIGGSQIGSPKEIEEMLKFAAKKGVKPWVQKRNMKDANKSVVDMENGHARYRYVLVTLRLIFVPTTVPQCAQPDPDNPGKTEQAEATFPHLTSFQNPYTSPMPWFPRKQHDPLIAGMRLTRDRASFLLALCRDLAKSLHKQSAYIQAFETQQKGPSTISTLKAIQERHSRITSQLASMILHVTTSTQPWLQELSDAQAAMQRKVIVCNDESSYNQMGRDKAARKYWPLMQETYAALSNLVRSLEQELGDAVVNDAVWTEEVRKKLVRNSSVGSIKARTPKASFEGKSVRFKGTVEGTLFRRDDAPSFEKERVGKARERTLRKSERFEVKLADDRKFTSNKVHSQVLERRRSKEVAMGRMGRGEESGEREGQPCEDEIVEARWWVPL
;
A
#
# COMPACT_ATOMS: atom_id res chain seq x y z
N MET A 1 -17.60 20.99 -0.50
CA MET A 1 -16.12 21.12 -0.45
C MET A 1 -15.66 21.22 -1.89
N THR A 2 -14.71 22.09 -2.21
CA THR A 2 -14.07 22.14 -3.53
C THR A 2 -12.69 21.50 -3.42
N SER A 3 -12.21 20.90 -4.50
CA SER A 3 -10.84 20.44 -4.64
C SER A 3 -9.86 21.63 -4.74
N PRO A 4 -8.59 21.45 -4.35
CA PRO A 4 -7.57 22.48 -4.54
C PRO A 4 -7.29 22.74 -6.03
N ALA A 5 -6.70 23.89 -6.34
CA ALA A 5 -6.34 24.27 -7.71
C ALA A 5 -5.21 23.39 -8.29
N GLU A 6 -4.30 22.93 -7.43
CA GLU A 6 -3.24 21.99 -7.74
C GLU A 6 -3.37 20.72 -6.88
N PHE A 7 -2.91 19.59 -7.41
CA PHE A 7 -2.91 18.29 -6.75
C PHE A 7 -1.49 17.87 -6.41
N ASN A 8 -1.31 17.05 -5.38
CA ASN A 8 -0.01 16.52 -5.00
C ASN A 8 0.06 15.02 -5.29
N GLY A 9 1.15 14.58 -5.89
CA GLY A 9 1.35 13.17 -6.16
C GLY A 9 2.80 12.79 -6.38
N TRP A 10 3.04 11.50 -6.49
CA TRP A 10 4.33 10.93 -6.88
C TRP A 10 4.54 11.15 -8.38
N LEU A 11 5.46 12.06 -8.71
CA LEU A 11 5.83 12.39 -10.07
C LEU A 11 7.11 11.67 -10.47
N GLY A 12 7.05 10.84 -11.51
CA GLY A 12 8.22 10.44 -12.26
C GLY A 12 8.70 11.61 -13.12
N ARG A 13 10.02 11.85 -13.17
CA ARG A 13 10.63 12.95 -13.95
C ARG A 13 11.50 12.45 -15.10
N ASP A 14 11.90 11.18 -15.02
CA ASP A 14 12.63 10.47 -16.05
C ASP A 14 12.44 8.95 -15.86
N LYS A 15 13.05 8.15 -16.73
CA LYS A 15 12.92 6.69 -16.75
C LYS A 15 13.39 5.99 -15.48
N ASN A 16 14.23 6.64 -14.66
CA ASN A 16 14.69 6.08 -13.39
C ASN A 16 13.60 6.15 -12.31
N ALA A 17 12.46 6.81 -12.56
CA ALA A 17 11.35 6.87 -11.62
C ALA A 17 10.86 5.46 -11.21
N ALA A 18 10.89 4.48 -12.13
CA ALA A 18 10.57 3.09 -11.86
C ALA A 18 11.48 2.42 -10.80
N GLN A 19 12.67 2.98 -10.55
CA GLN A 19 13.61 2.50 -9.52
C GLN A 19 13.30 3.11 -8.13
N GLY A 20 12.06 3.54 -7.90
CA GLY A 20 11.66 4.18 -6.64
C GLY A 20 12.21 5.61 -6.50
N LYS A 21 12.33 6.34 -7.61
CA LYS A 21 12.84 7.73 -7.64
C LYS A 21 11.76 8.75 -8.03
N MET A 22 10.48 8.42 -7.86
CA MET A 22 9.42 9.41 -7.99
C MET A 22 9.57 10.46 -6.88
N THR A 23 9.16 11.69 -7.16
CA THR A 23 9.17 12.79 -6.19
C THR A 23 7.75 13.21 -5.85
N TRP A 24 7.41 13.28 -4.57
CA TRP A 24 6.13 13.86 -4.15
C TRP A 24 6.15 15.37 -4.40
N SER A 25 5.29 15.86 -5.29
CA SER A 25 5.27 17.27 -5.71
C SER A 25 3.88 17.68 -6.21
N SER A 26 3.67 18.99 -6.28
CA SER A 26 2.44 19.57 -6.83
C SER A 26 2.44 19.49 -8.35
N PHE A 27 1.25 19.31 -8.93
CA PHE A 27 1.00 19.41 -10.36
C PHE A 27 -0.38 20.01 -10.64
N LYS A 28 -0.51 20.66 -11.79
CA LYS A 28 -1.79 21.19 -12.26
C LYS A 28 -2.57 20.08 -12.96
N PRO A 29 -3.77 19.69 -12.48
CA PRO A 29 -4.64 18.78 -13.22
C PRO A 29 -5.14 19.45 -14.51
N LYS A 30 -5.74 18.68 -15.41
CA LYS A 30 -6.41 19.25 -16.60
C LYS A 30 -7.42 20.34 -16.21
N PRO A 31 -7.71 21.33 -17.08
CA PRO A 31 -8.79 22.28 -16.83
C PRO A 31 -10.09 21.54 -16.51
N PHE A 32 -10.82 22.01 -15.49
CA PHE A 32 -12.09 21.40 -15.09
C PHE A 32 -13.17 21.70 -16.12
N ALA A 33 -13.79 20.68 -16.69
CA ALA A 33 -14.93 20.80 -17.60
C ALA A 33 -16.24 20.42 -16.90
N ASP A 34 -17.38 20.81 -17.47
CA ASP A 34 -18.71 20.53 -16.90
C ASP A 34 -19.03 19.05 -16.76
N ILE A 35 -18.31 18.18 -17.46
CA ILE A 35 -18.46 16.72 -17.42
C ILE A 35 -17.53 16.06 -16.40
N ASP A 36 -16.60 16.83 -15.81
CA ASP A 36 -15.57 16.30 -14.93
C ASP A 36 -16.07 16.15 -13.50
N ILE A 37 -15.39 15.28 -12.76
CA ILE A 37 -15.41 15.21 -11.31
C ILE A 37 -13.98 15.27 -10.78
N ASP A 38 -13.85 15.74 -9.55
CA ASP A 38 -12.63 15.51 -8.76
C ASP A 38 -12.91 14.49 -7.68
N ILE A 39 -11.97 13.55 -7.53
CA ILE A 39 -12.06 12.45 -6.57
C ILE A 39 -10.91 12.60 -5.59
N LYS A 40 -11.22 12.63 -4.28
CA LYS A 40 -10.21 12.49 -3.23
C LYS A 40 -9.82 11.02 -3.10
N ILE A 41 -8.58 10.71 -3.43
CA ILE A 41 -8.10 9.33 -3.54
C ILE A 41 -7.93 8.74 -2.13
N SER A 42 -8.48 7.55 -1.95
CA SER A 42 -8.32 6.77 -0.72
C SER A 42 -7.44 5.54 -0.93
N HIS A 43 -7.55 4.92 -2.11
CA HIS A 43 -6.85 3.71 -2.49
C HIS A 43 -6.42 3.82 -3.95
N CYS A 44 -5.22 3.34 -4.26
CA CYS A 44 -4.79 3.10 -5.63
C CYS A 44 -4.04 1.77 -5.71
N GLY A 45 -4.47 0.86 -6.57
CA GLY A 45 -3.70 -0.34 -6.87
C GLY A 45 -2.41 -0.03 -7.63
N ILE A 46 -1.40 -0.90 -7.45
CA ILE A 46 -0.17 -0.87 -8.25
C ILE A 46 -0.30 -1.94 -9.34
N CYS A 47 -0.16 -1.52 -10.59
CA CYS A 47 -0.22 -2.36 -11.78
C CYS A 47 1.16 -2.43 -12.47
N GLY A 48 1.43 -3.53 -13.17
CA GLY A 48 2.66 -3.65 -13.98
C GLY A 48 2.76 -2.55 -15.04
N SER A 49 1.62 -2.10 -15.56
CA SER A 49 1.51 -0.98 -16.50
C SER A 49 2.05 0.34 -15.94
N ASP A 50 1.96 0.55 -14.62
CA ASP A 50 2.53 1.74 -13.97
C ASP A 50 4.05 1.71 -14.13
N ILE A 51 4.66 0.55 -13.92
CA ILE A 51 6.12 0.36 -13.97
C ILE A 51 6.62 0.47 -15.41
N HIS A 52 5.95 -0.18 -16.38
CA HIS A 52 6.26 -0.05 -17.80
C HIS A 52 6.20 1.41 -18.26
N THR A 53 5.23 2.18 -17.77
CA THR A 53 5.14 3.60 -18.08
C THR A 53 6.25 4.41 -17.40
N LEU A 54 6.49 4.20 -16.10
CA LEU A 54 7.55 4.93 -15.37
C LEU A 54 8.96 4.73 -15.96
N ARG A 55 9.21 3.62 -16.69
CA ARG A 55 10.49 3.37 -17.36
C ARG A 55 10.50 3.67 -18.86
N GLY A 56 9.36 4.08 -19.44
CA GLY A 56 9.22 4.29 -20.87
C GLY A 56 9.33 3.02 -21.71
N GLY A 57 8.82 1.91 -21.19
CA GLY A 57 8.84 0.60 -21.82
C GLY A 57 7.92 0.46 -23.03
N TRP A 58 6.76 1.12 -22.99
CA TRP A 58 5.80 1.13 -24.10
C TRP A 58 6.00 2.30 -25.07
N GLY A 59 7.23 2.78 -25.18
CA GLY A 59 7.60 4.00 -25.90
C GLY A 59 7.85 5.20 -24.99
N ASN A 60 8.03 6.38 -25.60
CA ASN A 60 8.38 7.57 -24.86
C ASN A 60 7.26 7.99 -23.91
N THR A 61 7.59 8.09 -22.62
CA THR A 61 6.72 8.64 -21.58
C THR A 61 6.89 10.14 -21.50
N HIS A 62 5.77 10.85 -21.37
CA HIS A 62 5.76 12.28 -21.12
C HIS A 62 6.01 12.56 -19.65
N TYR A 63 7.12 13.22 -19.33
CA TYR A 63 7.47 13.60 -17.96
C TYR A 63 7.26 15.12 -17.74
N PRO A 64 6.87 15.55 -16.52
CA PRO A 64 6.58 14.72 -15.36
C PRO A 64 5.27 13.93 -15.52
N THR A 65 5.22 12.72 -14.97
CA THR A 65 4.02 11.86 -14.99
C THR A 65 3.66 11.38 -13.60
N CYS A 66 2.38 11.38 -13.27
CA CYS A 66 1.84 10.66 -12.11
C CYS A 66 1.14 9.40 -12.62
N VAL A 67 1.59 8.22 -12.21
CA VAL A 67 0.97 6.94 -12.61
C VAL A 67 -0.09 6.48 -11.60
N GLY A 68 -0.61 5.27 -11.76
CA GLY A 68 -1.68 4.70 -10.96
C GLY A 68 -3.02 4.82 -11.68
N HIS A 69 -3.66 3.69 -11.97
CA HIS A 69 -4.93 3.64 -12.69
C HIS A 69 -5.93 2.63 -12.12
N GLU A 70 -5.80 2.38 -10.82
CA GLU A 70 -6.63 1.46 -10.06
C GLU A 70 -7.22 2.19 -8.87
N ILE A 71 -7.92 3.27 -9.16
CA ILE A 71 -8.22 4.34 -8.21
C ILE A 71 -9.55 4.05 -7.53
N VAL A 72 -9.62 4.25 -6.21
CA VAL A 72 -10.88 4.36 -5.46
C VAL A 72 -10.83 5.55 -4.52
N GLY A 73 -11.91 6.33 -4.48
CA GLY A 73 -12.01 7.50 -3.64
C GLY A 73 -13.43 8.03 -3.52
N ASN A 74 -13.54 9.25 -3.01
CA ASN A 74 -14.82 9.94 -2.84
C ASN A 74 -14.88 11.18 -3.72
N VAL A 75 -16.01 11.39 -4.38
CA VAL A 75 -16.25 12.58 -5.19
C VAL A 75 -16.25 13.82 -4.30
N VAL A 76 -15.42 14.81 -4.64
CA VAL A 76 -15.28 16.09 -3.92
C VAL A 76 -15.57 17.31 -4.78
N ARG A 77 -15.71 17.16 -6.10
CA ARG A 77 -16.21 18.21 -7.00
C ARG A 77 -16.96 17.56 -8.15
N VAL A 78 -18.06 18.17 -8.57
CA VAL A 78 -18.94 17.66 -9.64
C VAL A 78 -19.19 18.78 -10.64
N GLY A 79 -19.03 18.48 -11.93
CA GLY A 79 -19.33 19.41 -13.01
C GLY A 79 -20.82 19.50 -13.30
N GLU A 80 -21.23 20.61 -13.90
CA GLU A 80 -22.65 20.96 -14.08
C GLU A 80 -23.43 19.98 -14.97
N LYS A 81 -22.75 19.29 -15.89
CA LYS A 81 -23.38 18.32 -16.81
C LYS A 81 -23.33 16.88 -16.28
N VAL A 82 -22.78 16.65 -15.10
CA VAL A 82 -22.73 15.33 -14.46
C VAL A 82 -24.06 15.03 -13.78
N LYS A 83 -24.72 13.94 -14.20
CA LYS A 83 -26.08 13.58 -13.72
C LYS A 83 -26.11 12.35 -12.82
N ASN A 84 -25.13 11.46 -12.95
CA ASN A 84 -25.14 10.11 -12.35
C ASN A 84 -24.30 10.00 -11.07
N LEU A 85 -23.55 11.04 -10.71
CA LEU A 85 -22.66 11.08 -9.55
C LEU A 85 -22.90 12.35 -8.73
N SER A 86 -22.71 12.24 -7.41
CA SER A 86 -22.92 13.32 -6.45
C SER A 86 -21.75 13.43 -5.48
N LEU A 87 -21.63 14.58 -4.81
CA LEU A 87 -20.62 14.78 -3.77
C LEU A 87 -20.69 13.68 -2.71
N GLY A 88 -19.54 13.14 -2.33
CA GLY A 88 -19.42 12.08 -1.34
C GLY A 88 -19.54 10.66 -1.90
N ASP A 89 -20.05 10.47 -3.13
CA ASP A 89 -20.15 9.15 -3.76
C ASP A 89 -18.78 8.44 -3.75
N ARG A 90 -18.78 7.15 -3.40
CA ARG A 90 -17.59 6.31 -3.48
C ARG A 90 -17.47 5.72 -4.87
N VAL A 91 -16.46 6.14 -5.60
CA VAL A 91 -16.24 5.78 -7.01
C VAL A 91 -14.86 5.20 -7.22
N GLY A 92 -14.69 4.44 -8.28
CA GLY A 92 -13.40 4.03 -8.79
C GLY A 92 -13.19 4.44 -10.24
N VAL A 93 -11.92 4.57 -10.62
CA VAL A 93 -11.48 4.92 -11.98
C VAL A 93 -10.43 3.90 -12.43
N GLY A 94 -10.62 3.37 -13.63
CA GLY A 94 -9.76 2.35 -14.24
C GLY A 94 -8.63 2.91 -15.08
N ALA A 95 -8.18 2.11 -16.06
CA ALA A 95 -7.08 2.47 -16.98
C ALA A 95 -7.46 3.50 -18.05
N GLN A 96 -8.75 3.67 -18.33
CA GLN A 96 -9.28 4.64 -19.28
C GLN A 96 -9.96 5.79 -18.54
N ALA A 97 -9.70 7.02 -18.99
CA ALA A 97 -10.30 8.23 -18.46
C ALA A 97 -11.13 9.00 -19.49
N PHE A 98 -11.02 8.69 -20.79
CA PHE A 98 -11.83 9.31 -21.83
C PHE A 98 -11.99 8.41 -23.06
N SER A 99 -13.09 8.63 -23.78
CA SER A 99 -13.31 8.27 -25.18
C SER A 99 -14.16 9.38 -25.80
N CYS A 100 -14.36 9.35 -27.12
CA CYS A 100 -15.10 10.42 -27.78
C CYS A 100 -16.60 10.45 -27.48
N LEU A 101 -17.18 9.32 -27.06
CA LEU A 101 -18.60 9.17 -26.73
C LEU A 101 -19.55 9.71 -27.81
N LYS A 102 -19.15 9.66 -29.08
CA LYS A 102 -19.98 10.09 -30.21
C LYS A 102 -20.79 8.93 -30.77
N ASP A 103 -22.02 9.21 -31.17
CA ASP A 103 -22.91 8.23 -31.81
C ASP A 103 -22.38 7.74 -33.17
N ASP A 104 -21.58 8.57 -33.86
CA ASP A 104 -20.93 8.25 -35.14
C ASP A 104 -19.65 7.41 -35.01
N CYS A 105 -19.20 7.12 -33.78
CA CYS A 105 -18.05 6.27 -33.52
C CYS A 105 -18.53 4.83 -33.34
N GLU A 106 -18.08 3.93 -34.22
CA GLU A 106 -18.46 2.51 -34.20
C GLU A 106 -18.23 1.88 -32.81
N GLU A 107 -17.05 2.10 -32.22
CA GLU A 107 -16.72 1.47 -30.93
C GLU A 107 -17.50 2.09 -29.77
N CYS A 108 -17.66 3.42 -29.73
CA CYS A 108 -18.38 4.06 -28.62
C CYS A 108 -19.89 3.77 -28.68
N SER A 109 -20.49 3.81 -29.87
CA SER A 109 -21.92 3.48 -30.05
C SER A 109 -22.22 2.02 -29.74
N ALA A 110 -21.24 1.12 -29.93
CA ALA A 110 -21.33 -0.28 -29.53
C ALA A 110 -21.04 -0.55 -28.04
N GLY A 111 -20.70 0.46 -27.23
CA GLY A 111 -20.31 0.29 -25.82
C GLY A 111 -18.96 -0.42 -25.63
N LEU A 112 -18.04 -0.18 -26.58
CA LEU A 112 -16.67 -0.68 -26.63
C LEU A 112 -15.68 0.50 -26.53
N GLU A 113 -15.94 1.43 -25.61
CA GLU A 113 -15.20 2.68 -25.45
C GLU A 113 -13.69 2.49 -25.29
N GLN A 114 -13.24 1.35 -24.77
CA GLN A 114 -11.82 0.98 -24.64
C GLN A 114 -11.11 0.86 -25.98
N HIS A 115 -11.83 0.54 -27.05
CA HIS A 115 -11.32 0.40 -28.41
C HIS A 115 -11.49 1.69 -29.24
N CYS A 116 -12.07 2.74 -28.67
CA CYS A 116 -12.17 4.02 -29.34
C CYS A 116 -10.79 4.53 -29.76
N THR A 117 -10.64 4.91 -31.03
CA THR A 117 -9.39 5.49 -31.56
C THR A 117 -8.99 6.82 -30.92
N ARG A 118 -9.92 7.46 -30.18
CA ARG A 118 -9.72 8.70 -29.40
C ARG A 118 -9.67 8.44 -27.89
N MET A 119 -9.38 7.20 -27.47
CA MET A 119 -9.24 6.84 -26.06
C MET A 119 -8.09 7.59 -25.39
N VAL A 120 -8.31 8.06 -24.16
CA VAL A 120 -7.26 8.65 -23.31
C VAL A 120 -7.13 7.77 -22.07
N GLY A 121 -5.90 7.31 -21.81
CA GLY A 121 -5.56 6.60 -20.58
C GLY A 121 -5.60 7.50 -19.36
N THR A 122 -5.70 6.90 -18.18
CA THR A 122 -5.77 7.64 -16.90
C THR A 122 -4.49 8.42 -16.58
N TYR A 123 -3.36 8.05 -17.19
CA TYR A 123 -2.11 8.79 -17.11
C TYR A 123 -1.34 8.70 -18.44
N ASN A 124 -0.33 9.57 -18.61
CA ASN A 124 0.58 9.58 -19.77
C ASN A 124 -0.14 9.65 -21.14
N SER A 125 -1.34 10.21 -21.20
CA SER A 125 -2.15 10.37 -22.40
C SER A 125 -2.61 11.82 -22.52
N LYS A 126 -2.85 12.27 -23.76
CA LYS A 126 -3.26 13.65 -24.03
C LYS A 126 -4.77 13.73 -24.22
N TYR A 127 -5.44 14.60 -23.49
CA TYR A 127 -6.85 14.94 -23.73
C TYR A 127 -7.01 15.77 -25.01
N PRO A 128 -8.23 15.87 -25.57
CA PRO A 128 -8.51 16.70 -26.74
C PRO A 128 -8.15 18.19 -26.56
N ASP A 129 -8.22 18.70 -25.33
CA ASP A 129 -7.84 20.08 -24.97
C ASP A 129 -6.31 20.28 -24.92
N GLY A 130 -5.54 19.23 -25.17
CA GLY A 130 -4.08 19.23 -25.17
C GLY A 130 -3.43 19.05 -23.80
N SER A 131 -4.22 18.99 -22.71
CA SER A 131 -3.71 18.69 -21.37
C SER A 131 -3.33 17.22 -21.21
N TRP A 132 -2.44 16.93 -20.26
CA TRP A 132 -2.01 15.57 -19.97
C TRP A 132 -2.79 14.97 -18.81
N SER A 133 -3.19 13.70 -18.96
CA SER A 133 -3.79 12.90 -17.90
C SER A 133 -2.76 12.55 -16.82
N MET A 134 -3.16 12.65 -15.56
CA MET A 134 -2.35 12.37 -14.37
C MET A 134 -3.10 11.37 -13.47
N GLY A 135 -2.40 10.35 -13.00
CA GLY A 135 -2.96 9.17 -12.36
C GLY A 135 -3.14 9.26 -10.84
N GLY A 136 -3.27 8.07 -10.24
CA GLY A 136 -3.79 7.86 -8.90
C GLY A 136 -2.78 7.78 -7.76
N TYR A 137 -1.48 7.89 -8.02
CA TYR A 137 -0.47 8.00 -6.94
C TYR A 137 -0.43 9.41 -6.36
N ALA A 138 -1.60 9.95 -6.05
CA ALA A 138 -1.86 11.34 -5.71
C ALA A 138 -2.90 11.47 -4.59
N ASP A 139 -3.10 12.70 -4.13
CA ASP A 139 -4.17 13.06 -3.19
C ASP A 139 -5.55 13.17 -3.86
N TYR A 140 -5.58 13.63 -5.12
CA TYR A 140 -6.78 13.76 -5.94
C TYR A 140 -6.54 13.31 -7.39
N VAL A 141 -7.62 12.95 -8.09
CA VAL A 141 -7.64 12.77 -9.55
C VAL A 141 -8.83 13.51 -10.14
N ARG A 142 -8.66 14.05 -11.35
CA ARG A 142 -9.72 14.68 -12.15
C ARG A 142 -9.98 13.84 -13.38
N VAL A 143 -11.24 13.42 -13.56
CA VAL A 143 -11.66 12.66 -14.75
C VAL A 143 -13.08 13.03 -15.17
N PRO A 144 -13.42 12.85 -16.46
CA PRO A 144 -14.80 12.83 -16.92
C PRO A 144 -15.63 11.79 -16.16
N ALA A 145 -16.80 12.19 -15.67
CA ALA A 145 -17.66 11.39 -14.80
C ALA A 145 -18.09 10.04 -15.39
N HIS A 146 -18.17 9.94 -16.72
CA HIS A 146 -18.53 8.72 -17.43
C HIS A 146 -17.58 7.54 -17.11
N PHE A 147 -16.31 7.83 -16.82
CA PHE A 147 -15.27 6.81 -16.53
C PHE A 147 -15.09 6.53 -15.03
N ALA A 148 -15.94 7.13 -14.18
CA ALA A 148 -15.95 6.90 -12.76
C ALA A 148 -17.15 6.02 -12.36
N ILE A 149 -16.85 4.83 -11.84
CA ILE A 149 -17.83 3.79 -11.56
C ILE A 149 -18.13 3.75 -10.06
N LYS A 150 -19.40 3.76 -9.66
CA LYS A 150 -19.78 3.62 -8.25
C LYS A 150 -19.33 2.26 -7.71
N ILE A 151 -18.65 2.26 -6.56
CA ILE A 151 -18.19 1.02 -5.91
C ILE A 151 -19.32 0.44 -5.06
N PRO A 152 -19.80 -0.78 -5.36
CA PRO A 152 -20.86 -1.43 -4.59
C PRO A 152 -20.56 -1.46 -3.09
N ALA A 153 -21.58 -1.23 -2.25
CA ALA A 153 -21.41 -1.17 -0.79
C ALA A 153 -20.76 -2.44 -0.20
N GLY A 154 -21.07 -3.62 -0.77
CA GLY A 154 -20.52 -4.91 -0.36
C GLY A 154 -19.05 -5.15 -0.75
N LEU A 155 -18.43 -4.28 -1.55
CA LEU A 155 -17.01 -4.35 -1.89
C LEU A 155 -16.22 -3.32 -1.07
N LYS A 156 -15.12 -3.79 -0.47
CA LYS A 156 -14.17 -2.92 0.21
C LYS A 156 -13.34 -2.15 -0.82
N SER A 157 -12.87 -0.95 -0.46
CA SER A 157 -12.08 -0.12 -1.36
C SER A 157 -10.76 -0.77 -1.73
N GLU A 158 -10.10 -1.47 -0.79
CA GLU A 158 -8.87 -2.20 -1.09
C GLU A 158 -9.07 -3.39 -2.04
N ASP A 159 -10.28 -3.97 -2.07
CA ASP A 159 -10.63 -5.08 -2.96
C ASP A 159 -11.01 -4.55 -4.35
N ALA A 160 -11.75 -3.43 -4.39
CA ALA A 160 -12.25 -2.83 -5.62
C ALA A 160 -11.17 -2.13 -6.44
N ALA A 161 -10.20 -1.46 -5.81
CA ALA A 161 -9.14 -0.72 -6.50
C ALA A 161 -8.41 -1.59 -7.56
N PRO A 162 -7.87 -2.77 -7.21
CA PRO A 162 -7.30 -3.70 -8.18
C PRO A 162 -8.23 -4.16 -9.31
N MET A 163 -9.54 -4.17 -9.07
CA MET A 163 -10.51 -4.60 -10.07
C MET A 163 -10.68 -3.57 -11.20
N MET A 164 -10.46 -2.28 -10.90
CA MET A 164 -10.64 -1.19 -11.87
C MET A 164 -9.72 -1.30 -13.12
N CYS A 165 -8.65 -2.09 -13.05
CA CYS A 165 -7.84 -2.48 -14.21
C CYS A 165 -7.59 -3.98 -14.21
N GLY A 166 -6.73 -4.49 -13.33
CA GLY A 166 -6.33 -5.90 -13.33
C GLY A 166 -7.49 -6.91 -13.30
N GLY A 167 -8.55 -6.62 -12.55
CA GLY A 167 -9.75 -7.46 -12.52
C GLY A 167 -10.52 -7.45 -13.84
N ILE A 168 -10.84 -6.27 -14.38
CA ILE A 168 -11.62 -6.17 -15.61
C ILE A 168 -10.88 -6.73 -16.83
N THR A 169 -9.56 -6.54 -16.88
CA THR A 169 -8.69 -7.06 -17.94
C THR A 169 -8.75 -8.59 -18.07
N VAL A 170 -9.10 -9.32 -17.00
CA VAL A 170 -9.31 -10.78 -17.10
C VAL A 170 -10.79 -11.16 -17.10
N TYR A 171 -11.67 -10.39 -16.45
CA TYR A 171 -13.10 -10.67 -16.44
C TYR A 171 -13.71 -10.54 -17.85
N SER A 172 -13.40 -9.46 -18.57
CA SER A 172 -13.94 -9.22 -19.92
C SER A 172 -13.62 -10.36 -20.89
N PRO A 173 -12.35 -10.80 -21.08
CA PRO A 173 -12.07 -11.90 -22.00
C PRO A 173 -12.58 -13.26 -21.50
N LEU A 174 -12.68 -13.50 -20.19
CA LEU A 174 -13.33 -14.70 -19.68
C LEU A 174 -14.80 -14.73 -20.12
N LYS A 175 -15.54 -13.66 -19.86
CA LYS A 175 -16.96 -13.54 -20.22
C LYS A 175 -17.16 -13.60 -21.74
N ASN A 176 -16.41 -12.82 -22.50
CA ASN A 176 -16.59 -12.66 -23.95
C ASN A 176 -16.18 -13.92 -24.74
N ASN A 177 -15.38 -14.80 -24.14
CA ASN A 177 -15.04 -16.12 -24.72
C ASN A 177 -15.82 -17.27 -24.06
N GLY A 178 -16.92 -16.95 -23.37
CA GLY A 178 -17.91 -17.90 -22.90
C GLY A 178 -17.50 -18.73 -21.68
N ALA A 179 -16.56 -18.27 -20.85
CA ALA A 179 -16.22 -18.93 -19.59
C ALA A 179 -17.46 -19.03 -18.69
N GLY A 180 -17.71 -20.24 -18.15
CA GLY A 180 -18.90 -20.56 -17.38
C GLY A 180 -19.10 -22.08 -17.25
N PRO A 181 -20.28 -22.54 -16.80
CA PRO A 181 -20.58 -23.95 -16.62
C PRO A 181 -20.23 -24.80 -17.86
N GLY A 182 -19.54 -25.92 -17.63
CA GLY A 182 -19.09 -26.82 -18.70
C GLY A 182 -17.83 -26.38 -19.46
N LYS A 183 -17.27 -25.19 -19.17
CA LYS A 183 -16.00 -24.75 -19.77
C LYS A 183 -14.79 -25.12 -18.93
N ARG A 184 -13.69 -25.39 -19.63
CA ARG A 184 -12.37 -25.72 -19.07
C ARG A 184 -11.40 -24.60 -19.42
N VAL A 185 -10.97 -23.85 -18.42
CA VAL A 185 -10.19 -22.63 -18.60
C VAL A 185 -8.78 -22.81 -18.03
N GLY A 186 -7.77 -22.42 -18.79
CA GLY A 186 -6.39 -22.30 -18.33
C GLY A 186 -6.01 -20.83 -18.09
N ILE A 187 -5.31 -20.55 -17.01
CA ILE A 187 -4.78 -19.22 -16.70
C ILE A 187 -3.25 -19.30 -16.69
N VAL A 188 -2.61 -18.73 -17.70
CA VAL A 188 -1.14 -18.71 -17.82
C VAL A 188 -0.58 -17.51 -17.08
N GLY A 189 0.23 -17.79 -16.06
CA GLY A 189 0.89 -16.80 -15.22
C GLY A 189 0.11 -16.45 -13.96
N LEU A 190 0.36 -17.16 -12.87
CA LEU A 190 -0.28 -16.88 -11.57
C LEU A 190 0.35 -15.66 -10.87
N GLY A 191 0.11 -14.45 -11.40
CA GLY A 191 0.55 -13.16 -10.88
C GLY A 191 -0.63 -12.22 -10.57
N GLY A 192 -0.41 -10.91 -10.69
CA GLY A 192 -1.42 -9.89 -10.39
C GLY A 192 -2.69 -10.00 -11.26
N LEU A 193 -2.60 -10.36 -12.54
CA LEU A 193 -3.79 -10.65 -13.36
C LEU A 193 -4.24 -12.11 -13.20
N GLY A 194 -3.31 -13.06 -13.23
CA GLY A 194 -3.68 -14.48 -13.19
C GLY A 194 -4.44 -14.91 -11.93
N HIS A 195 -4.18 -14.30 -10.77
CA HIS A 195 -4.96 -14.61 -9.57
C HIS A 195 -6.43 -14.20 -9.72
N PHE A 196 -6.71 -13.05 -10.35
CA PHE A 196 -8.07 -12.67 -10.73
C PHE A 196 -8.65 -13.64 -11.75
N GLY A 197 -7.84 -14.10 -12.72
CA GLY A 197 -8.27 -15.08 -13.72
C GLY A 197 -8.80 -16.37 -13.08
N VAL A 198 -8.11 -16.89 -12.07
CA VAL A 198 -8.55 -18.07 -11.30
C VAL A 198 -9.82 -17.77 -10.50
N LEU A 199 -9.83 -16.65 -9.75
CA LEU A 199 -10.97 -16.26 -8.92
C LEU A 199 -12.25 -16.06 -9.74
N PHE A 200 -12.17 -15.37 -10.88
CA PHE A 200 -13.31 -15.13 -11.76
C PHE A 200 -13.73 -16.39 -12.51
N ALA A 201 -12.80 -17.20 -13.04
CA ALA A 201 -13.16 -18.45 -13.69
C ALA A 201 -13.90 -19.40 -12.72
N LYS A 202 -13.45 -19.45 -11.45
CA LYS A 202 -14.16 -20.18 -10.40
C LYS A 202 -15.55 -19.60 -10.12
N ALA A 203 -15.66 -18.28 -9.96
CA ALA A 203 -16.93 -17.60 -9.66
C ALA A 203 -17.96 -17.68 -10.81
N LEU A 204 -17.48 -17.74 -12.06
CA LEU A 204 -18.29 -17.98 -13.26
C LEU A 204 -18.77 -19.43 -13.37
N GLY A 205 -18.21 -20.35 -12.58
CA GLY A 205 -18.65 -21.74 -12.52
C GLY A 205 -18.02 -22.65 -13.59
N CYS A 206 -16.82 -22.34 -14.06
CA CYS A 206 -16.09 -23.22 -14.97
C CYS A 206 -15.93 -24.64 -14.39
N GLU A 207 -16.13 -25.66 -15.24
CA GLU A 207 -15.98 -27.09 -14.90
C GLU A 207 -14.55 -27.38 -14.42
N LYS A 208 -13.57 -26.83 -15.14
CA LYS A 208 -12.15 -26.98 -14.83
C LYS A 208 -11.46 -25.62 -14.89
N VAL A 209 -10.68 -25.31 -13.85
CA VAL A 209 -9.84 -24.11 -13.77
C VAL A 209 -8.39 -24.56 -13.53
N VAL A 210 -7.54 -24.39 -14.53
CA VAL A 210 -6.14 -24.83 -14.50
C VAL A 210 -5.24 -23.62 -14.35
N ALA A 211 -4.54 -23.51 -13.22
CA ALA A 211 -3.49 -22.52 -13.06
C ALA A 211 -2.20 -23.03 -13.71
N ILE A 212 -1.58 -22.24 -14.58
CA ILE A 212 -0.39 -22.62 -15.33
C ILE A 212 0.72 -21.64 -14.95
N SER A 213 1.80 -22.14 -14.36
CA SER A 213 2.98 -21.34 -14.02
C SER A 213 4.26 -22.12 -14.28
N ARG A 214 5.42 -21.50 -14.09
CA ARG A 214 6.71 -22.17 -14.29
C ARG A 214 6.97 -23.22 -13.20
N LYS A 215 6.92 -22.78 -11.94
CA LYS A 215 7.29 -23.59 -10.77
C LYS A 215 6.07 -23.98 -9.92
N ARG A 216 6.22 -24.97 -9.02
CA ARG A 216 5.15 -25.42 -8.10
C ARG A 216 4.94 -24.55 -6.85
N ASN A 217 5.72 -23.50 -6.66
CA ASN A 217 5.70 -22.65 -5.45
C ASN A 217 4.39 -21.85 -5.21
N LYS A 218 3.41 -21.93 -6.12
CA LYS A 218 2.09 -21.29 -5.99
C LYS A 218 0.92 -22.29 -6.10
N VAL A 219 1.18 -23.60 -6.00
CA VAL A 219 0.13 -24.63 -6.06
C VAL A 219 -0.93 -24.43 -4.98
N GLU A 220 -0.51 -24.22 -3.74
CA GLU A 220 -1.45 -24.09 -2.60
C GLU A 220 -2.29 -22.81 -2.71
N ASP A 221 -1.71 -21.71 -3.15
CA ASP A 221 -2.45 -20.49 -3.44
C ASP A 221 -3.47 -20.69 -4.58
N ALA A 222 -3.05 -21.35 -5.67
CA ALA A 222 -3.95 -21.62 -6.78
C ALA A 222 -5.17 -22.44 -6.33
N LYS A 223 -4.94 -23.48 -5.53
CA LYS A 223 -6.00 -24.30 -4.94
C LYS A 223 -6.91 -23.48 -4.02
N ALA A 224 -6.32 -22.65 -3.16
CA ALA A 224 -7.07 -21.77 -2.25
C ALA A 224 -7.94 -20.74 -3.00
N MET A 225 -7.52 -20.31 -4.19
CA MET A 225 -8.30 -19.45 -5.09
C MET A 225 -9.39 -20.21 -5.87
N GLY A 226 -9.36 -21.54 -5.85
CA GLY A 226 -10.35 -22.39 -6.51
C GLY A 226 -9.89 -23.00 -7.83
N ALA A 227 -8.59 -22.99 -8.14
CA ALA A 227 -8.06 -23.81 -9.23
C ALA A 227 -8.29 -25.30 -8.94
N THR A 228 -8.80 -26.03 -9.92
CA THR A 228 -9.04 -27.47 -9.83
C THR A 228 -7.81 -28.29 -10.22
N ASP A 229 -6.85 -27.67 -10.92
CA ASP A 229 -5.64 -28.33 -11.41
C ASP A 229 -4.50 -27.30 -11.54
N TYR A 230 -3.26 -27.77 -11.60
CA TYR A 230 -2.07 -26.93 -11.70
C TYR A 230 -1.00 -27.54 -12.61
N ILE A 231 -0.47 -26.74 -13.54
CA ILE A 231 0.63 -27.12 -14.41
C ILE A 231 1.88 -26.30 -14.07
N ALA A 232 3.00 -26.98 -13.82
CA ALA A 232 4.32 -26.40 -13.58
C ALA A 232 5.24 -26.64 -14.78
N THR A 233 5.27 -25.69 -15.72
CA THR A 233 5.85 -25.88 -17.06
C THR A 233 7.37 -26.07 -17.06
N SER A 234 8.08 -25.67 -16.01
CA SER A 234 9.54 -25.88 -15.90
C SER A 234 9.93 -27.11 -15.07
N GLU A 235 8.94 -27.83 -14.52
CA GLU A 235 9.17 -28.99 -13.64
C GLU A 235 8.52 -30.28 -14.15
N ASP A 236 7.68 -30.19 -15.19
CA ASP A 236 7.12 -31.32 -15.91
C ASP A 236 7.39 -31.08 -17.39
N GLU A 237 8.28 -31.86 -18.02
CA GLU A 237 8.60 -31.71 -19.45
C GLU A 237 7.48 -32.22 -20.36
N LYS A 238 6.62 -33.12 -19.85
CA LYS A 238 5.57 -33.78 -20.63
C LYS A 238 4.22 -33.09 -20.49
N TRP A 239 4.13 -31.98 -19.76
CA TRP A 239 2.88 -31.25 -19.47
C TRP A 239 2.04 -30.99 -20.72
N ALA A 240 2.64 -30.48 -21.80
CA ALA A 240 1.92 -30.12 -23.02
C ALA A 240 1.34 -31.35 -23.73
N ARG A 241 2.00 -32.50 -23.61
CA ARG A 241 1.53 -33.79 -24.11
C ARG A 241 0.42 -34.34 -23.21
N ASN A 242 0.63 -34.37 -21.91
CA ASN A 242 -0.28 -34.96 -20.92
C ASN A 242 -1.61 -34.19 -20.83
N HIS A 243 -1.57 -32.87 -21.02
CA HIS A 243 -2.74 -31.99 -20.98
C HIS A 243 -3.18 -31.53 -22.38
N SER A 244 -2.75 -32.21 -23.43
CA SER A 244 -3.14 -31.90 -24.81
C SER A 244 -4.65 -31.97 -24.98
N ARG A 245 -5.25 -30.99 -25.68
CA ARG A 245 -6.71 -30.92 -25.92
C ARG A 245 -7.54 -31.03 -24.64
N SER A 246 -7.14 -30.34 -23.57
CA SER A 246 -7.85 -30.35 -22.28
C SER A 246 -8.63 -29.05 -21.98
N LEU A 247 -8.34 -27.95 -22.67
CA LEU A 247 -8.89 -26.62 -22.37
C LEU A 247 -9.69 -26.03 -23.53
N ASP A 248 -10.78 -25.35 -23.23
CA ASP A 248 -11.60 -24.60 -24.21
C ASP A 248 -11.07 -23.17 -24.40
N LEU A 249 -10.56 -22.57 -23.31
CA LEU A 249 -10.09 -21.19 -23.27
C LEU A 249 -8.80 -21.11 -22.46
N ILE A 250 -7.83 -20.33 -22.95
CA ILE A 250 -6.65 -19.93 -22.20
C ILE A 250 -6.62 -18.41 -22.13
N ILE A 251 -6.49 -17.87 -20.91
CA ILE A 251 -6.16 -16.45 -20.67
C ILE A 251 -4.67 -16.38 -20.32
N SER A 252 -3.91 -15.65 -21.13
CA SER A 252 -2.47 -15.47 -20.94
C SER A 252 -2.15 -14.11 -20.37
N THR A 253 -1.64 -14.10 -19.13
CA THR A 253 -1.25 -12.87 -18.42
C THR A 253 0.26 -12.65 -18.42
N VAL A 254 0.98 -13.37 -19.29
CA VAL A 254 2.43 -13.27 -19.46
C VAL A 254 2.73 -13.01 -20.93
N SER A 255 3.82 -12.31 -21.22
CA SER A 255 4.48 -12.39 -22.52
C SER A 255 5.99 -12.41 -22.28
N SER A 256 6.69 -13.12 -23.13
CA SER A 256 8.14 -13.20 -23.18
C SER A 256 8.50 -13.84 -24.52
N PRO A 257 9.63 -13.46 -25.15
CA PRO A 257 10.10 -14.14 -26.37
C PRO A 257 10.28 -15.65 -26.17
N ASP A 258 10.54 -16.08 -24.93
CA ASP A 258 10.83 -17.47 -24.56
C ASP A 258 9.61 -18.22 -24.03
N MET A 259 8.42 -17.60 -23.99
CA MET A 259 7.23 -18.32 -23.51
C MET A 259 6.89 -19.47 -24.49
N PRO A 260 6.55 -20.68 -24.01
CA PRO A 260 6.33 -21.84 -24.88
C PRO A 260 4.94 -21.79 -25.53
N LEU A 261 4.72 -20.80 -26.41
CA LEU A 261 3.40 -20.48 -26.99
C LEU A 261 2.79 -21.67 -27.74
N GLU A 262 3.54 -22.38 -28.58
CA GLU A 262 3.04 -23.58 -29.26
C GLU A 262 2.59 -24.67 -28.29
N SER A 263 3.29 -24.82 -27.16
CA SER A 263 2.90 -25.79 -26.13
C SER A 263 1.62 -25.37 -25.41
N TYR A 264 1.39 -24.07 -25.19
CA TYR A 264 0.11 -23.58 -24.69
C TYR A 264 -1.01 -23.83 -25.72
N LEU A 265 -0.76 -23.57 -27.00
CA LEU A 265 -1.73 -23.89 -28.06
C LEU A 265 -2.06 -25.38 -28.07
N ARG A 266 -1.10 -26.27 -27.80
CA ARG A 266 -1.34 -27.73 -27.71
C ARG A 266 -2.38 -28.10 -26.65
N LEU A 267 -2.47 -27.38 -25.54
CA LEU A 267 -3.47 -27.62 -24.50
C LEU A 267 -4.91 -27.38 -24.98
N LEU A 268 -5.10 -26.51 -25.96
CA LEU A 268 -6.43 -26.17 -26.47
C LEU A 268 -7.09 -27.36 -27.18
N ARG A 269 -8.39 -27.53 -26.94
CA ARG A 269 -9.28 -28.41 -27.71
C ARG A 269 -9.50 -27.87 -29.12
N THR A 270 -10.14 -28.68 -29.96
CA THR A 270 -10.60 -28.22 -31.29
C THR A 270 -11.51 -26.99 -31.12
N GLY A 271 -11.23 -25.92 -31.85
CA GLY A 271 -11.97 -24.65 -31.75
C GLY A 271 -11.64 -23.79 -30.53
N GLY A 272 -10.67 -24.20 -29.70
CA GLY A 272 -10.29 -23.48 -28.48
C GLY A 272 -9.63 -22.14 -28.75
N SER A 273 -9.68 -21.24 -27.77
CA SER A 273 -9.16 -19.86 -27.91
C SER A 273 -8.04 -19.58 -26.91
N PHE A 274 -6.95 -18.98 -27.39
CA PHE A 274 -5.90 -18.37 -26.59
C PHE A 274 -6.05 -16.85 -26.63
N ILE A 275 -6.28 -16.22 -25.48
CA ILE A 275 -6.49 -14.78 -25.37
C ILE A 275 -5.33 -14.16 -24.60
N GLN A 276 -4.58 -13.31 -25.29
CA GLN A 276 -3.44 -12.59 -24.75
C GLN A 276 -3.93 -11.30 -24.05
N VAL A 277 -3.52 -11.12 -22.80
CA VAL A 277 -3.73 -9.87 -22.03
C VAL A 277 -2.44 -9.35 -21.39
N GLY A 278 -1.43 -10.20 -21.21
CA GLY A 278 -0.11 -9.76 -20.75
C GLY A 278 0.58 -8.92 -21.81
N ALA A 279 1.04 -7.72 -21.45
CA ALA A 279 1.67 -6.79 -22.39
C ALA A 279 3.00 -6.21 -21.86
N PRO A 280 4.01 -7.02 -21.50
CA PRO A 280 5.37 -6.53 -21.36
C PRO A 280 5.94 -6.05 -22.71
N GLU A 281 7.17 -5.57 -22.70
CA GLU A 281 7.76 -4.78 -23.79
C GLU A 281 8.20 -5.62 -25.00
N ASP A 282 8.21 -6.94 -24.83
CA ASP A 282 8.68 -7.88 -25.83
C ASP A 282 7.58 -8.36 -26.78
N LYS A 283 8.01 -8.86 -27.94
CA LYS A 283 7.13 -9.50 -28.93
C LYS A 283 6.75 -10.92 -28.49
N LEU A 284 5.57 -11.37 -28.95
CA LEU A 284 5.19 -12.76 -28.82
C LEU A 284 6.13 -13.68 -29.64
N PRO A 285 6.34 -14.94 -29.21
CA PRO A 285 7.08 -15.93 -29.97
C PRO A 285 6.43 -16.22 -31.34
N GLN A 286 7.25 -16.69 -32.29
CA GLN A 286 6.75 -17.22 -33.56
C GLN A 286 5.99 -18.55 -33.34
N ILE A 287 5.05 -18.85 -34.23
CA ILE A 287 4.26 -20.09 -34.20
C ILE A 287 4.16 -20.69 -35.60
N ALA A 288 4.13 -22.02 -35.70
CA ALA A 288 3.82 -22.73 -36.92
C ALA A 288 2.32 -22.64 -37.26
N ALA A 289 1.99 -22.38 -38.52
CA ALA A 289 0.60 -22.28 -38.99
C ALA A 289 -0.24 -23.54 -38.67
N PHE A 290 0.37 -24.73 -38.78
CA PHE A 290 -0.30 -25.99 -38.45
C PHE A 290 -0.66 -26.14 -36.97
N GLY A 291 0.00 -25.39 -36.07
CA GLY A 291 -0.38 -25.30 -34.66
C GLY A 291 -1.78 -24.70 -34.46
N LEU A 292 -2.24 -23.88 -35.41
CA LEU A 292 -3.59 -23.32 -35.46
C LEU A 292 -4.53 -24.18 -36.31
N ILE A 293 -4.12 -24.49 -37.56
CA ILE A 293 -4.97 -25.15 -38.56
C ILE A 293 -5.47 -26.51 -38.09
N GLY A 294 -4.59 -27.37 -37.55
CA GLY A 294 -4.94 -28.76 -37.21
C GLY A 294 -6.02 -28.90 -36.13
N LYS A 295 -6.32 -27.82 -35.39
CA LYS A 295 -7.36 -27.79 -34.36
C LYS A 295 -8.38 -26.67 -34.56
N GLY A 296 -8.22 -25.84 -35.59
CA GLY A 296 -8.99 -24.59 -35.71
C GLY A 296 -8.87 -23.72 -34.46
N CYS A 297 -7.69 -23.65 -33.84
CA CYS A 297 -7.46 -22.81 -32.66
C CYS A 297 -7.44 -21.34 -33.04
N LYS A 298 -7.86 -20.48 -32.11
CA LYS A 298 -7.84 -19.02 -32.26
C LYS A 298 -6.80 -18.41 -31.34
N ILE A 299 -6.13 -17.37 -31.83
CA ILE A 299 -5.34 -16.45 -31.00
C ILE A 299 -5.97 -15.08 -31.12
N GLY A 300 -6.26 -14.45 -29.99
CA GLY A 300 -6.81 -13.10 -29.91
C GLY A 300 -6.14 -12.29 -28.82
N GLY A 301 -6.36 -10.99 -28.85
CA GLY A 301 -6.02 -10.07 -27.76
C GLY A 301 -7.27 -9.62 -27.03
N SER A 302 -7.10 -9.13 -25.81
CA SER A 302 -8.14 -8.41 -25.09
C SER A 302 -7.51 -7.26 -24.31
N GLN A 303 -8.20 -6.12 -24.32
CA GLN A 303 -7.83 -4.95 -23.53
C GLN A 303 -8.60 -4.97 -22.20
N ILE A 304 -8.56 -3.86 -21.46
CA ILE A 304 -9.51 -3.59 -20.37
C ILE A 304 -10.98 -3.72 -20.86
N GLY A 305 -11.95 -3.57 -19.97
CA GLY A 305 -13.37 -3.52 -20.34
C GLY A 305 -13.92 -2.09 -20.38
N SER A 306 -15.08 -1.93 -21.01
CA SER A 306 -15.81 -0.66 -21.02
C SER A 306 -16.28 -0.25 -19.60
N PRO A 307 -16.62 1.03 -19.37
CA PRO A 307 -17.25 1.50 -18.12
C PRO A 307 -18.43 0.61 -17.67
N LYS A 308 -19.25 0.18 -18.63
CA LYS A 308 -20.40 -0.71 -18.39
C LYS A 308 -19.96 -2.11 -17.95
N GLU A 309 -18.96 -2.70 -18.60
CA GLU A 309 -18.43 -4.00 -18.19
C GLU A 309 -17.74 -3.94 -16.82
N ILE A 310 -17.07 -2.84 -16.48
CA ILE A 310 -16.49 -2.63 -15.14
C ILE A 310 -17.61 -2.61 -14.09
N GLU A 311 -18.69 -1.86 -14.33
CA GLU A 311 -19.84 -1.81 -13.41
C GLU A 311 -20.46 -3.21 -13.22
N GLU A 312 -20.65 -3.95 -14.31
CA GLU A 312 -21.14 -5.33 -14.28
C GLU A 312 -20.22 -6.25 -13.46
N MET A 313 -18.91 -6.20 -13.72
CA MET A 313 -17.92 -7.00 -13.00
C MET A 313 -17.93 -6.68 -11.51
N LEU A 314 -17.98 -5.41 -11.11
CA LEU A 314 -18.02 -5.02 -9.70
C LEU A 314 -19.30 -5.55 -9.02
N LYS A 315 -20.46 -5.44 -9.70
CA LYS A 315 -21.72 -6.03 -9.20
C LYS A 315 -21.62 -7.54 -9.07
N PHE A 316 -21.03 -8.22 -10.06
CA PHE A 316 -20.80 -9.66 -10.05
C PHE A 316 -19.87 -10.08 -8.91
N ALA A 317 -18.75 -9.38 -8.73
CA ALA A 317 -17.78 -9.64 -7.67
C ALA A 317 -18.42 -9.46 -6.29
N ALA A 318 -19.21 -8.41 -6.09
CA ALA A 318 -19.98 -8.20 -4.86
C ALA A 318 -20.95 -9.36 -4.60
N LYS A 319 -21.72 -9.76 -5.62
CA LYS A 319 -22.73 -10.84 -5.53
C LYS A 319 -22.12 -12.20 -5.25
N LYS A 320 -20.99 -12.52 -5.88
CA LYS A 320 -20.31 -13.82 -5.76
C LYS A 320 -19.28 -13.86 -4.64
N GLY A 321 -19.02 -12.74 -3.96
CA GLY A 321 -18.03 -12.64 -2.90
C GLY A 321 -16.59 -12.81 -3.40
N VAL A 322 -16.30 -12.38 -4.63
CA VAL A 322 -14.94 -12.44 -5.19
C VAL A 322 -14.05 -11.45 -4.45
N LYS A 323 -12.98 -11.94 -3.82
CA LYS A 323 -12.03 -11.13 -3.05
C LYS A 323 -10.60 -11.35 -3.58
N PRO A 324 -9.92 -10.29 -4.06
CA PRO A 324 -8.53 -10.40 -4.46
C PRO A 324 -7.63 -10.56 -3.26
N TRP A 325 -6.42 -11.05 -3.51
CA TRP A 325 -5.40 -11.17 -2.49
C TRP A 325 -4.54 -9.91 -2.51
N VAL A 326 -4.76 -9.05 -1.52
CA VAL A 326 -4.23 -7.68 -1.48
C VAL A 326 -3.33 -7.48 -0.27
N GLN A 327 -2.16 -6.89 -0.51
CA GLN A 327 -1.28 -6.35 0.51
C GLN A 327 -1.38 -4.83 0.49
N LYS A 328 -1.92 -4.24 1.57
CA LYS A 328 -2.01 -2.78 1.70
C LYS A 328 -0.63 -2.18 1.98
N ARG A 329 -0.33 -1.08 1.30
CA ARG A 329 0.90 -0.27 1.42
C ARG A 329 0.50 1.18 1.66
N ASN A 330 1.28 1.96 2.39
CA ASN A 330 0.95 3.37 2.56
C ASN A 330 1.24 4.13 1.26
N MET A 331 0.40 5.10 0.87
CA MET A 331 0.64 5.96 -0.29
C MET A 331 2.01 6.64 -0.23
N LYS A 332 2.51 6.99 0.96
CA LYS A 332 3.86 7.56 1.14
C LYS A 332 5.00 6.59 0.78
N ASP A 333 4.71 5.29 0.74
CA ASP A 333 5.68 4.22 0.45
C ASP A 333 5.59 3.78 -1.03
N ALA A 334 5.02 4.59 -1.93
CA ALA A 334 4.83 4.25 -3.34
C ALA A 334 6.14 3.86 -4.03
N ASN A 335 7.22 4.63 -3.84
CA ASN A 335 8.54 4.32 -4.39
C ASN A 335 9.02 2.91 -4.01
N LYS A 336 8.95 2.57 -2.72
CA LYS A 336 9.34 1.25 -2.23
C LYS A 336 8.42 0.16 -2.80
N SER A 337 7.13 0.42 -2.85
CA SER A 337 6.12 -0.57 -3.28
C SER A 337 6.22 -0.89 -4.77
N VAL A 338 6.59 0.10 -5.60
CA VAL A 338 6.89 -0.08 -7.03
C VAL A 338 8.10 -1.00 -7.21
N VAL A 339 9.20 -0.75 -6.48
CA VAL A 339 10.41 -1.59 -6.53
C VAL A 339 10.12 -3.01 -6.02
N ASP A 340 9.39 -3.14 -4.91
CA ASP A 340 8.95 -4.45 -4.39
C ASP A 340 8.11 -5.21 -5.43
N MET A 341 7.26 -4.52 -6.19
CA MET A 341 6.43 -5.15 -7.22
C MET A 341 7.26 -5.65 -8.40
N GLU A 342 8.20 -4.83 -8.89
CA GLU A 342 9.11 -5.21 -9.98
C GLU A 342 9.97 -6.43 -9.59
N ASN A 343 10.44 -6.46 -8.33
CA ASN A 343 11.20 -7.59 -7.78
C ASN A 343 10.34 -8.84 -7.50
N GLY A 344 9.03 -8.80 -7.80
CA GLY A 344 8.13 -9.94 -7.63
C GLY A 344 7.80 -10.27 -6.17
N HIS A 345 8.02 -9.33 -5.24
CA HIS A 345 7.71 -9.52 -3.81
C HIS A 345 6.21 -9.44 -3.52
N ALA A 346 5.41 -8.88 -4.43
CA ALA A 346 3.97 -8.85 -4.29
C ALA A 346 3.41 -10.27 -4.29
N ARG A 347 2.69 -10.65 -3.23
CA ARG A 347 1.80 -11.82 -3.24
C ARG A 347 0.50 -11.40 -3.95
N TYR A 348 0.63 -11.25 -5.26
CA TYR A 348 -0.37 -10.84 -6.25
C TYR A 348 -0.60 -9.32 -6.39
N ARG A 349 -1.15 -8.63 -5.39
CA ARG A 349 -1.55 -7.21 -5.53
C ARG A 349 -1.07 -6.34 -4.38
N TYR A 350 -0.54 -5.17 -4.71
CA TYR A 350 -0.38 -4.06 -3.78
C TYR A 350 -1.47 -3.01 -4.00
N VAL A 351 -1.94 -2.44 -2.90
CA VAL A 351 -2.83 -1.28 -2.90
C VAL A 351 -2.27 -0.22 -1.98
N LEU A 352 -1.93 0.93 -2.55
CA LEU A 352 -1.56 2.13 -1.83
C LEU A 352 -2.80 2.70 -1.15
N VAL A 353 -2.69 3.01 0.14
CA VAL A 353 -3.76 3.59 0.96
C VAL A 353 -3.34 4.92 1.54
N THR A 354 -4.23 5.91 1.46
CA THR A 354 -4.03 7.21 2.08
C THR A 354 -4.59 7.14 3.52
N LEU A 355 -3.70 7.16 4.52
CA LEU A 355 -4.13 7.23 5.91
C LEU A 355 -4.79 8.59 6.17
N ARG A 356 -6.09 8.61 6.48
CA ARG A 356 -6.73 9.81 7.05
C ARG A 356 -6.30 9.94 8.51
N LEU A 357 -5.59 11.02 8.84
CA LEU A 357 -5.83 11.69 10.12
C LEU A 357 -7.23 12.30 10.01
N ILE A 358 -8.20 11.77 10.75
CA ILE A 358 -9.53 12.36 10.80
C ILE A 358 -9.42 13.63 11.64
N PHE A 359 -9.28 14.78 10.99
CA PHE A 359 -9.44 16.08 11.64
C PHE A 359 -10.94 16.38 11.68
N VAL A 360 -11.55 16.30 12.86
CA VAL A 360 -12.92 16.77 13.08
C VAL A 360 -12.81 18.29 13.30
N PRO A 361 -13.32 19.14 12.39
CA PRO A 361 -13.31 20.57 12.63
C PRO A 361 -14.32 20.87 13.74
N THR A 362 -13.81 21.20 14.93
CA THR A 362 -14.61 21.87 15.95
C THR A 362 -14.87 23.29 15.47
N THR A 363 -16.05 23.54 14.92
CA THR A 363 -16.58 24.91 14.88
C THR A 363 -16.88 25.31 16.31
N VAL A 364 -16.01 26.12 16.91
CA VAL A 364 -16.30 26.83 18.15
C VAL A 364 -17.38 27.86 17.81
N PRO A 365 -18.57 27.83 18.43
CA PRO A 365 -19.51 28.94 18.30
C PRO A 365 -18.81 30.17 18.86
N GLN A 366 -18.71 31.25 18.06
CA GLN A 366 -18.33 32.55 18.59
C GLN A 366 -19.32 32.91 19.70
N CYS A 367 -18.83 33.05 20.93
CA CYS A 367 -19.59 33.63 22.01
C CYS A 367 -20.09 35.01 21.57
N ALA A 368 -21.40 35.18 21.49
CA ALA A 368 -22.01 36.48 21.41
C ALA A 368 -21.47 37.32 22.59
N GLN A 369 -20.93 38.49 22.29
CA GLN A 369 -20.60 39.47 23.31
C GLN A 369 -21.92 39.96 23.94
N PRO A 370 -21.98 40.15 25.27
CA PRO A 370 -23.14 40.75 25.89
C PRO A 370 -23.30 42.20 25.41
N ASP A 371 -24.54 42.57 25.11
CA ASP A 371 -24.96 43.94 24.83
C ASP A 371 -24.63 44.83 26.05
N PRO A 372 -23.86 45.93 25.89
CA PRO A 372 -23.42 46.77 26.99
C PRO A 372 -24.54 47.58 27.67
N ASP A 373 -25.77 47.61 27.12
CA ASP A 373 -26.82 48.52 27.61
C ASP A 373 -27.93 47.86 28.47
N ASN A 374 -27.90 46.56 28.77
CA ASN A 374 -28.93 45.98 29.65
C ASN A 374 -28.54 44.68 30.39
N PRO A 375 -27.99 44.76 31.63
CA PRO A 375 -27.59 43.59 32.40
C PRO A 375 -28.73 43.12 33.31
N GLY A 376 -29.70 42.40 32.75
CA GLY A 376 -30.62 41.61 33.56
C GLY A 376 -32.03 41.50 33.00
N LYS A 377 -32.29 40.44 32.25
CA LYS A 377 -33.58 39.71 32.21
C LYS A 377 -33.45 38.46 31.34
N THR A 378 -33.55 37.29 31.97
CA THR A 378 -33.92 36.04 31.31
C THR A 378 -35.42 36.06 31.05
N GLU A 379 -35.87 36.03 29.79
CA GLU A 379 -37.27 35.78 29.44
C GLU A 379 -37.42 34.37 28.85
N GLN A 380 -38.20 33.55 29.56
CA GLN A 380 -38.85 32.36 29.05
C GLN A 380 -40.05 32.79 28.19
N ALA A 381 -40.25 32.16 27.04
CA ALA A 381 -41.51 32.27 26.29
C ALA A 381 -41.95 30.86 25.84
N GLU A 382 -42.94 30.32 26.55
CA GLU A 382 -43.76 29.19 26.12
C GLU A 382 -44.85 29.68 25.17
N ALA A 383 -45.18 28.88 24.16
CA ALA A 383 -46.33 29.11 23.27
C ALA A 383 -47.31 27.93 23.36
N THR A 384 -48.54 28.24 23.79
CA THR A 384 -49.72 27.38 23.92
C THR A 384 -50.52 27.29 22.62
N PHE A 385 -51.12 26.13 22.31
CA PHE A 385 -52.34 25.98 21.47
C PHE A 385 -53.19 24.76 21.93
N PRO A 386 -54.52 24.71 21.65
CA PRO A 386 -55.53 24.25 22.60
C PRO A 386 -56.16 22.86 22.35
N HIS A 387 -56.96 22.46 23.33
CA HIS A 387 -57.72 21.21 23.52
C HIS A 387 -58.69 20.81 22.38
N LEU A 388 -58.77 19.49 22.13
CA LEU A 388 -59.98 18.76 21.75
C LEU A 388 -59.89 17.30 22.28
N THR A 389 -61.04 16.71 22.52
CA THR A 389 -61.39 15.81 23.63
C THR A 389 -61.29 14.29 23.35
N SER A 390 -61.04 13.55 24.44
CA SER A 390 -61.35 12.14 24.80
C SER A 390 -61.77 11.11 23.73
N PHE A 391 -61.17 9.91 23.74
CA PHE A 391 -61.85 8.60 23.89
C PHE A 391 -60.83 7.45 24.09
N GLN A 392 -61.32 6.34 24.63
CA GLN A 392 -60.64 5.29 25.43
C GLN A 392 -59.76 4.28 24.67
N ASN A 393 -58.84 3.64 25.41
CA ASN A 393 -58.11 2.41 25.08
C ASN A 393 -58.94 1.18 25.52
N PRO A 394 -59.03 0.04 24.78
CA PRO A 394 -58.14 -1.12 25.05
C PRO A 394 -57.78 -2.06 23.85
N TYR A 395 -56.57 -2.64 23.89
CA TYR A 395 -56.09 -3.93 23.34
C TYR A 395 -56.37 -4.36 21.87
N THR A 396 -55.29 -4.54 21.08
CA THR A 396 -54.91 -5.79 20.36
C THR A 396 -53.67 -5.58 19.46
N SER A 397 -52.74 -6.55 19.49
CA SER A 397 -51.53 -6.69 18.61
C SER A 397 -51.92 -7.50 17.33
N PRO A 398 -51.19 -7.59 16.18
CA PRO A 398 -49.74 -7.38 15.94
C PRO A 398 -49.32 -6.65 14.60
N MET A 399 -48.00 -6.38 14.46
CA MET A 399 -47.18 -5.75 13.37
C MET A 399 -47.55 -6.06 11.88
N PRO A 400 -47.06 -5.38 10.79
CA PRO A 400 -45.76 -4.67 10.56
C PRO A 400 -45.71 -3.42 9.59
N TRP A 401 -44.50 -2.84 9.37
CA TRP A 401 -44.00 -1.90 8.30
C TRP A 401 -43.91 -0.35 8.55
N PHE A 402 -42.65 0.14 8.72
CA PHE A 402 -41.94 1.43 8.38
C PHE A 402 -42.65 2.80 8.26
N PRO A 403 -41.93 3.96 8.31
CA PRO A 403 -41.08 4.55 9.37
C PRO A 403 -41.55 5.97 9.76
N ARG A 404 -41.49 6.37 11.05
CA ARG A 404 -41.68 7.78 11.45
C ARG A 404 -40.34 8.51 11.61
N LYS A 405 -40.28 9.68 10.96
CA LYS A 405 -39.26 10.72 11.07
C LYS A 405 -38.87 10.98 12.53
N GLN A 406 -37.58 10.84 12.85
CA GLN A 406 -36.95 11.54 13.95
C GLN A 406 -36.29 12.80 13.38
N HIS A 407 -36.79 13.97 13.78
CA HIS A 407 -36.01 15.19 13.73
C HIS A 407 -35.06 15.15 14.91
N ASP A 408 -33.76 15.12 14.63
CA ASP A 408 -32.69 15.19 15.62
C ASP A 408 -31.74 16.31 15.20
N PRO A 409 -31.58 17.36 16.00
CA PRO A 409 -30.43 18.23 15.87
C PRO A 409 -29.71 18.34 17.21
N LEU A 410 -28.83 17.38 17.55
CA LEU A 410 -27.74 17.60 18.51
C LEU A 410 -26.55 16.67 18.22
N ILE A 411 -25.63 17.14 17.36
CA ILE A 411 -24.28 16.57 17.20
C ILE A 411 -23.40 17.09 18.35
N ALA A 412 -23.08 16.24 19.34
CA ALA A 412 -21.79 16.17 20.05
C ALA A 412 -21.83 15.19 21.25
N GLY A 413 -20.91 14.21 21.26
CA GLY A 413 -20.58 13.41 22.46
C GLY A 413 -21.40 12.13 22.64
N MET A 414 -20.95 11.02 22.05
CA MET A 414 -21.54 9.70 22.31
C MET A 414 -21.50 9.37 23.81
N ARG A 415 -22.68 9.22 24.41
CA ARG A 415 -22.85 8.66 25.76
C ARG A 415 -22.49 7.16 25.71
N LEU A 416 -21.57 6.71 26.56
CA LEU A 416 -21.27 5.28 26.72
C LEU A 416 -22.55 4.58 27.21
N THR A 417 -23.11 3.66 26.43
CA THR A 417 -24.27 2.86 26.84
C THR A 417 -23.83 1.71 27.75
N ARG A 418 -24.73 1.19 28.59
CA ARG A 418 -24.42 0.09 29.51
C ARG A 418 -23.92 -1.16 28.77
N ASP A 419 -24.51 -1.46 27.61
CA ASP A 419 -24.08 -2.57 26.75
C ASP A 419 -22.66 -2.36 26.22
N ARG A 420 -22.31 -1.11 25.85
CA ARG A 420 -20.96 -0.77 25.42
C ARG A 420 -19.95 -0.80 26.58
N ALA A 421 -20.34 -0.35 27.76
CA ALA A 421 -19.51 -0.45 28.96
C ALA A 421 -19.24 -1.91 29.34
N SER A 422 -20.27 -2.76 29.26
CA SER A 422 -20.16 -4.21 29.52
C SER A 422 -19.25 -4.91 28.50
N PHE A 423 -19.35 -4.53 27.23
CA PHE A 423 -18.49 -5.03 26.18
C PHE A 423 -17.02 -4.57 26.36
N LEU A 424 -16.80 -3.30 26.71
CA LEU A 424 -15.45 -2.78 27.01
C LEU A 424 -14.84 -3.46 28.23
N LEU A 425 -15.64 -3.71 29.28
CA LEU A 425 -15.21 -4.45 30.46
C LEU A 425 -14.72 -5.86 30.10
N ALA A 426 -15.41 -6.54 29.18
CA ALA A 426 -15.00 -7.85 28.68
C ALA A 426 -13.65 -7.79 27.95
N LEU A 427 -13.42 -6.74 27.14
CA LEU A 427 -12.14 -6.53 26.46
C LEU A 427 -11.00 -6.18 27.43
N CYS A 428 -11.27 -5.34 28.45
CA CYS A 428 -10.30 -5.04 29.52
C CYS A 428 -9.85 -6.31 30.23
N ARG A 429 -10.79 -7.21 30.59
CA ARG A 429 -10.49 -8.50 31.22
C ARG A 429 -9.64 -9.41 30.35
N ASP A 430 -9.93 -9.48 29.06
CA ASP A 430 -9.16 -10.30 28.12
C ASP A 430 -7.73 -9.75 27.93
N LEU A 431 -7.60 -8.42 27.84
CA LEU A 431 -6.30 -7.76 27.78
C LEU A 431 -5.50 -7.95 29.08
N ALA A 432 -6.13 -7.82 30.24
CA ALA A 432 -5.50 -8.03 31.55
C ALA A 432 -4.88 -9.44 31.67
N LYS A 433 -5.60 -10.48 31.20
CA LYS A 433 -5.08 -11.86 31.14
C LYS A 433 -3.85 -11.98 30.25
N SER A 434 -3.86 -11.34 29.08
CA SER A 434 -2.71 -11.33 28.17
C SER A 434 -1.51 -10.61 28.78
N LEU A 435 -1.73 -9.46 29.44
CA LEU A 435 -0.68 -8.68 30.10
C LEU A 435 -0.04 -9.44 31.26
N HIS A 436 -0.86 -10.10 32.10
CA HIS A 436 -0.36 -10.93 33.20
C HIS A 436 0.52 -12.08 32.69
N LYS A 437 0.06 -12.81 31.66
CA LYS A 437 0.85 -13.88 31.02
C LYS A 437 2.15 -13.36 30.40
N GLN A 438 2.14 -12.16 29.84
CA GLN A 438 3.33 -11.55 29.26
C GLN A 438 4.34 -11.15 30.34
N SER A 439 3.86 -10.56 31.45
CA SER A 439 4.70 -10.22 32.60
C SER A 439 5.36 -11.46 33.21
N ALA A 440 4.63 -12.57 33.34
CA ALA A 440 5.20 -13.83 33.85
C ALA A 440 6.32 -14.38 32.96
N TYR A 441 6.19 -14.25 31.63
CA TYR A 441 7.23 -14.70 30.69
C TYR A 441 8.45 -13.79 30.69
N ILE A 442 8.22 -12.48 30.88
CA ILE A 442 9.29 -11.51 31.08
C ILE A 442 9.98 -11.74 32.44
N GLN A 443 9.29 -12.20 33.48
CA GLN A 443 9.98 -12.58 34.73
C GLN A 443 10.76 -13.90 34.56
N ALA A 444 10.16 -14.90 33.90
CA ALA A 444 10.81 -16.19 33.66
C ALA A 444 12.11 -16.06 32.86
N PHE A 445 12.12 -15.21 31.82
CA PHE A 445 13.33 -14.95 31.03
C PHE A 445 14.43 -14.23 31.82
N GLU A 446 14.08 -13.38 32.79
CA GLU A 446 15.04 -12.73 33.68
C GLU A 446 15.71 -13.72 34.65
N THR A 447 14.95 -14.72 35.11
CA THR A 447 15.45 -15.76 36.02
C THR A 447 16.25 -16.86 35.33
N GLN A 448 16.01 -17.14 34.04
CA GLN A 448 16.77 -18.12 33.25
C GLN A 448 18.10 -17.52 32.74
N GLN A 449 18.97 -17.13 33.66
CA GLN A 449 20.31 -16.66 33.29
C GLN A 449 21.19 -17.85 32.86
N LYS A 450 21.35 -18.00 31.54
CA LYS A 450 22.29 -18.90 30.81
C LYS A 450 21.76 -20.30 30.51
N GLY A 451 21.08 -20.43 29.37
CA GLY A 451 20.80 -21.73 28.72
C GLY A 451 20.24 -21.59 27.30
N PRO A 452 20.31 -22.64 26.45
CA PRO A 452 19.84 -22.63 25.06
C PRO A 452 18.31 -22.40 24.88
N SER A 453 17.53 -22.32 25.96
CA SER A 453 16.09 -21.96 26.01
C SER A 453 15.79 -20.47 25.78
N THR A 454 16.81 -19.64 25.55
CA THR A 454 16.69 -18.17 25.46
C THR A 454 15.94 -17.72 24.18
N ILE A 455 16.12 -18.43 23.06
CA ILE A 455 15.53 -18.04 21.76
C ILE A 455 14.04 -18.36 21.66
N SER A 456 13.60 -19.52 22.16
CA SER A 456 12.18 -19.91 22.15
C SER A 456 11.35 -19.01 23.06
N THR A 457 11.88 -18.63 24.22
CA THR A 457 11.25 -17.68 25.14
C THR A 457 11.14 -16.29 24.52
N LEU A 458 12.16 -15.81 23.80
CA LEU A 458 12.10 -14.53 23.07
C LEU A 458 11.04 -14.55 21.95
N LYS A 459 10.93 -15.63 21.19
CA LYS A 459 9.87 -15.79 20.17
C LYS A 459 8.48 -15.76 20.80
N ALA A 460 8.28 -16.46 21.92
CA ALA A 460 7.00 -16.45 22.63
C ALA A 460 6.63 -15.05 23.15
N ILE A 461 7.62 -14.27 23.60
CA ILE A 461 7.42 -12.87 24.01
C ILE A 461 7.03 -11.99 22.81
N GLN A 462 7.66 -12.18 21.64
CA GLN A 462 7.35 -11.43 20.42
C GLN A 462 5.95 -11.73 19.87
N GLU A 463 5.56 -13.00 19.82
CA GLU A 463 4.22 -13.43 19.37
C GLU A 463 3.13 -12.85 20.27
N ARG A 464 3.35 -12.87 21.59
CA ARG A 464 2.39 -12.33 22.56
C ARG A 464 2.33 -10.82 22.56
N HIS A 465 3.46 -10.14 22.33
CA HIS A 465 3.46 -8.71 22.12
C HIS A 465 2.53 -8.34 20.95
N SER A 466 2.62 -9.08 19.84
CA SER A 466 1.76 -8.87 18.66
C SER A 466 0.28 -9.07 18.98
N ARG A 467 -0.05 -10.07 19.82
CA ARG A 467 -1.43 -10.29 20.30
C ARG A 467 -1.93 -9.14 21.19
N ILE A 468 -1.12 -8.67 22.15
CA ILE A 468 -1.48 -7.56 23.05
C ILE A 468 -1.71 -6.27 22.26
N THR A 469 -0.85 -5.97 21.29
CA THR A 469 -0.99 -4.79 20.43
C THR A 469 -2.26 -4.85 19.56
N SER A 470 -2.68 -6.05 19.17
CA SER A 470 -3.95 -6.27 18.46
C SER A 470 -5.17 -6.09 19.37
N GLN A 471 -5.12 -6.59 20.60
CA GLN A 471 -6.18 -6.39 21.60
C GLN A 471 -6.34 -4.90 21.95
N LEU A 472 -5.23 -4.17 22.13
CA LEU A 472 -5.24 -2.71 22.31
C LEU A 472 -5.88 -1.98 21.13
N ALA A 473 -5.52 -2.36 19.90
CA ALA A 473 -6.10 -1.77 18.70
C ALA A 473 -7.62 -1.99 18.63
N SER A 474 -8.08 -3.19 19.01
CA SER A 474 -9.50 -3.53 19.05
C SER A 474 -10.24 -2.74 20.12
N MET A 475 -9.64 -2.57 21.31
CA MET A 475 -10.21 -1.73 22.36
C MET A 475 -10.34 -0.28 21.89
N ILE A 476 -9.24 0.30 21.37
CA ILE A 476 -9.22 1.68 20.87
C ILE A 476 -10.30 1.89 19.80
N LEU A 477 -10.48 0.95 18.86
CA LEU A 477 -11.49 1.04 17.80
C LEU A 477 -12.90 1.28 18.36
N HIS A 478 -13.25 0.62 19.46
CA HIS A 478 -14.58 0.70 20.07
C HIS A 478 -14.84 1.95 20.91
N VAL A 479 -13.78 2.72 21.18
CA VAL A 479 -13.85 3.97 21.94
C VAL A 479 -13.37 5.18 21.13
N THR A 480 -13.11 5.02 19.82
CA THR A 480 -12.64 6.07 18.90
C THR A 480 -13.54 7.31 18.80
N THR A 481 -14.79 7.24 19.25
CA THR A 481 -15.75 8.36 19.30
C THR A 481 -15.87 9.00 20.69
N SER A 482 -15.09 8.53 21.66
CA SER A 482 -15.05 9.02 23.04
C SER A 482 -14.03 10.16 23.17
N THR A 483 -14.40 11.26 23.82
CA THR A 483 -13.49 12.39 24.11
C THR A 483 -12.76 12.23 25.45
N GLN A 484 -12.73 11.01 25.99
CA GLN A 484 -12.28 10.76 27.35
C GLN A 484 -10.75 10.67 27.45
N PRO A 485 -10.11 11.25 28.49
CA PRO A 485 -8.65 11.26 28.64
C PRO A 485 -7.97 9.89 28.57
N TRP A 486 -8.60 8.86 29.12
CA TRP A 486 -8.06 7.49 29.12
C TRP A 486 -7.94 6.89 27.71
N LEU A 487 -8.66 7.40 26.70
CA LEU A 487 -8.47 6.99 25.30
C LEU A 487 -7.12 7.44 24.77
N GLN A 488 -6.71 8.66 25.12
CA GLN A 488 -5.39 9.18 24.78
C GLN A 488 -4.31 8.35 25.46
N GLU A 489 -4.53 7.92 26.70
CA GLU A 489 -3.61 7.05 27.43
C GLU A 489 -3.48 5.66 26.79
N LEU A 490 -4.57 5.05 26.33
CA LEU A 490 -4.53 3.79 25.58
C LEU A 490 -3.83 3.94 24.23
N SER A 491 -4.07 5.04 23.53
CA SER A 491 -3.41 5.34 22.25
C SER A 491 -1.91 5.61 22.43
N ASP A 492 -1.53 6.36 23.47
CA ASP A 492 -0.14 6.64 23.82
C ASP A 492 0.57 5.36 24.26
N ALA A 493 -0.11 4.48 25.01
CA ALA A 493 0.41 3.16 25.37
C ALA A 493 0.60 2.27 24.14
N GLN A 494 -0.34 2.25 23.19
CA GLN A 494 -0.20 1.53 21.93
C GLN A 494 0.99 2.06 21.11
N ALA A 495 1.12 3.39 21.00
CA ALA A 495 2.23 4.01 20.29
C ALA A 495 3.58 3.76 20.98
N ALA A 496 3.61 3.74 22.32
CA ALA A 496 4.79 3.36 23.09
C ALA A 496 5.18 1.89 22.86
N MET A 497 4.20 0.98 22.84
CA MET A 497 4.41 -0.43 22.51
C MET A 497 4.97 -0.61 21.10
N GLN A 498 4.39 0.05 20.10
CA GLN A 498 4.83 -0.04 18.70
C GLN A 498 6.25 0.52 18.48
N ARG A 499 6.58 1.66 19.10
CA ARG A 499 7.93 2.27 18.98
C ARG A 499 9.03 1.42 19.62
N LYS A 500 8.73 0.75 20.73
CA LYS A 500 9.71 -0.07 21.47
C LYS A 500 9.98 -1.43 20.81
N VAL A 501 9.08 -1.93 19.94
CA VAL A 501 9.27 -3.16 19.14
C VAL A 501 10.25 -3.00 17.99
N ILE A 502 10.39 -1.80 17.43
CA ILE A 502 11.32 -1.56 16.31
C ILE A 502 12.73 -2.05 16.68
N VAL A 503 13.09 -1.94 17.96
CA VAL A 503 14.40 -2.35 18.46
C VAL A 503 14.57 -3.87 18.60
N CYS A 504 13.47 -4.63 18.62
CA CYS A 504 13.48 -6.09 18.64
C CYS A 504 13.24 -6.74 17.27
N ASN A 505 12.80 -5.97 16.26
CA ASN A 505 12.44 -6.48 14.93
C ASN A 505 13.26 -5.88 13.77
N ASP A 506 14.14 -4.91 14.02
CA ASP A 506 14.96 -4.30 12.97
C ASP A 506 16.20 -5.15 12.67
N GLU A 507 16.10 -6.02 11.66
CA GLU A 507 17.18 -6.88 11.14
C GLU A 507 18.49 -6.11 10.80
N SER A 508 18.45 -4.79 10.61
CA SER A 508 19.67 -3.99 10.38
C SER A 508 20.54 -3.84 11.64
N SER A 509 19.92 -3.81 12.82
CA SER A 509 20.60 -3.72 14.13
C SER A 509 20.94 -5.10 14.74
N TYR A 510 20.37 -6.18 14.17
CA TYR A 510 20.63 -7.57 14.55
C TYR A 510 22.11 -7.97 14.38
N ASN A 511 22.82 -7.34 13.43
CA ASN A 511 24.17 -7.75 13.05
C ASN A 511 25.30 -7.15 13.92
N GLN A 512 25.06 -6.11 14.72
CA GLN A 512 26.13 -5.45 15.51
C GLN A 512 26.09 -5.71 17.02
N MET A 513 24.90 -5.90 17.64
CA MET A 513 24.81 -6.01 19.11
C MET A 513 24.58 -7.44 19.63
N GLY A 514 24.17 -8.39 18.80
CA GLY A 514 23.79 -9.76 19.21
C GLY A 514 22.42 -9.81 19.91
N ARG A 515 21.57 -10.80 19.56
CA ARG A 515 20.16 -10.92 20.00
C ARG A 515 19.97 -10.78 21.50
N ASP A 516 20.82 -11.46 22.29
CA ASP A 516 20.68 -11.50 23.74
C ASP A 516 21.14 -10.20 24.43
N LYS A 517 22.04 -9.43 23.82
CA LYS A 517 22.53 -8.15 24.35
C LYS A 517 21.54 -7.03 24.06
N ALA A 518 20.92 -7.03 22.88
CA ALA A 518 19.81 -6.14 22.56
C ALA A 518 18.60 -6.40 23.47
N ALA A 519 18.16 -7.66 23.59
CA ALA A 519 17.05 -8.02 24.47
C ALA A 519 17.28 -7.57 25.93
N ARG A 520 18.50 -7.76 26.47
CA ARG A 520 18.86 -7.30 27.82
C ARG A 520 18.85 -5.78 27.99
N LYS A 521 19.35 -5.03 27.01
CA LYS A 521 19.40 -3.55 27.08
C LYS A 521 18.00 -2.92 27.15
N TYR A 522 17.03 -3.51 26.47
CA TYR A 522 15.66 -2.98 26.40
C TYR A 522 14.68 -3.67 27.35
N TRP A 523 15.17 -4.64 28.13
CA TRP A 523 14.37 -5.42 29.07
C TRP A 523 13.68 -4.58 30.16
N PRO A 524 14.39 -3.69 30.88
CA PRO A 524 13.76 -2.90 31.94
C PRO A 524 12.67 -1.98 31.37
N LEU A 525 12.91 -1.47 30.15
CA LEU A 525 11.96 -0.60 29.45
C LEU A 525 10.69 -1.35 29.02
N MET A 526 10.79 -2.64 28.68
CA MET A 526 9.63 -3.48 28.41
C MET A 526 8.84 -3.74 29.69
N GLN A 527 9.51 -4.12 30.78
CA GLN A 527 8.87 -4.33 32.08
C GLN A 527 8.09 -3.09 32.54
N GLU A 528 8.71 -1.91 32.49
CA GLU A 528 8.04 -0.64 32.82
C GLU A 528 6.80 -0.39 31.95
N THR A 529 6.86 -0.70 30.66
CA THR A 529 5.74 -0.47 29.72
C THR A 529 4.57 -1.41 30.00
N TYR A 530 4.83 -2.70 30.22
CA TYR A 530 3.77 -3.66 30.53
C TYR A 530 3.19 -3.46 31.93
N ALA A 531 3.99 -3.02 32.90
CA ALA A 531 3.51 -2.67 34.24
C ALA A 531 2.58 -1.45 34.19
N ALA A 532 2.98 -0.38 33.49
CA ALA A 532 2.13 0.80 33.30
C ALA A 532 0.82 0.45 32.61
N LEU A 533 0.88 -0.38 31.56
CA LEU A 533 -0.30 -0.80 30.83
C LEU A 533 -1.22 -1.71 31.67
N SER A 534 -0.65 -2.61 32.48
CA SER A 534 -1.43 -3.46 33.40
C SER A 534 -2.17 -2.62 34.44
N ASN A 535 -1.53 -1.57 34.97
CA ASN A 535 -2.17 -0.65 35.91
C ASN A 535 -3.32 0.13 35.27
N LEU A 536 -3.11 0.64 34.04
CA LEU A 536 -4.15 1.33 33.28
C LEU A 536 -5.36 0.44 33.02
N VAL A 537 -5.13 -0.78 32.51
CA VAL A 537 -6.21 -1.73 32.20
C VAL A 537 -6.95 -2.17 33.47
N ARG A 538 -6.24 -2.32 34.59
CA ARG A 538 -6.86 -2.66 35.89
C ARG A 538 -7.74 -1.52 36.42
N SER A 539 -7.30 -0.26 36.31
CA SER A 539 -8.12 0.90 36.68
C SER A 539 -9.39 0.95 35.84
N LEU A 540 -9.26 0.78 34.52
CA LEU A 540 -10.39 0.75 33.61
C LEU A 540 -11.34 -0.42 33.89
N GLU A 541 -10.82 -1.59 34.20
CA GLU A 541 -11.64 -2.75 34.57
C GLU A 541 -12.45 -2.47 35.86
N GLN A 542 -11.82 -1.89 36.88
CA GLN A 542 -12.47 -1.56 38.15
C GLN A 542 -13.57 -0.50 37.94
N GLU A 543 -13.24 0.59 37.24
CA GLU A 543 -14.18 1.67 36.96
C GLU A 543 -15.38 1.22 36.11
N LEU A 544 -15.14 0.40 35.08
CA LEU A 544 -16.22 -0.17 34.26
C LEU A 544 -17.00 -1.24 35.02
N GLY A 545 -16.36 -2.03 35.88
CA GLY A 545 -16.99 -3.06 36.70
C GLY A 545 -17.97 -2.46 37.70
N ASP A 546 -17.52 -1.46 38.45
CA ASP A 546 -18.35 -0.74 39.44
C ASP A 546 -19.53 -0.03 38.76
N ALA A 547 -19.30 0.54 37.57
CA ALA A 547 -20.34 1.22 36.79
C ALA A 547 -21.38 0.25 36.18
N VAL A 548 -20.99 -0.96 35.76
CA VAL A 548 -21.89 -1.93 35.12
C VAL A 548 -22.79 -2.66 36.13
N VAL A 549 -22.35 -2.82 37.38
CA VAL A 549 -23.03 -3.65 38.40
C VAL A 549 -24.02 -2.85 39.27
N ASN A 550 -23.79 -1.56 39.51
CA ASN A 550 -24.61 -0.77 40.44
C ASN A 550 -25.50 0.27 39.71
N ASP A 551 -26.82 0.04 39.70
CA ASP A 551 -27.79 0.91 39.02
C ASP A 551 -27.86 2.33 39.63
N ALA A 552 -27.55 2.49 40.92
CA ALA A 552 -27.48 3.80 41.58
C ALA A 552 -26.18 4.56 41.24
N VAL A 553 -25.17 3.85 40.71
CA VAL A 553 -23.88 4.40 40.29
C VAL A 553 -23.91 4.79 38.81
N TRP A 554 -24.82 4.27 37.98
CA TRP A 554 -25.01 4.71 36.59
C TRP A 554 -25.74 6.07 36.46
N THR A 555 -25.48 7.00 37.38
CA THR A 555 -26.04 8.36 37.37
C THR A 555 -25.11 9.34 36.62
N GLU A 556 -25.61 10.55 36.32
CA GLU A 556 -24.86 11.59 35.60
C GLU A 556 -23.51 11.95 36.26
N GLU A 557 -23.36 11.67 37.55
CA GLU A 557 -22.10 11.84 38.30
C GLU A 557 -21.03 10.81 37.95
N VAL A 558 -21.36 9.59 37.51
CA VAL A 558 -20.36 8.62 37.01
C VAL A 558 -19.93 8.92 35.58
N ARG A 559 -20.84 9.46 34.75
CA ARG A 559 -20.45 10.09 33.48
C ARG A 559 -19.42 11.21 33.70
N LYS A 560 -19.47 11.91 34.83
CA LYS A 560 -18.50 12.95 35.24
C LYS A 560 -17.28 12.41 36.01
N LYS A 561 -17.38 11.32 36.77
CA LYS A 561 -16.23 10.72 37.50
C LYS A 561 -15.23 10.03 36.57
N LEU A 562 -15.69 9.38 35.50
CA LEU A 562 -14.83 8.86 34.42
C LEU A 562 -14.00 9.96 33.70
N VAL A 563 -14.32 11.23 33.95
CA VAL A 563 -13.67 12.41 33.34
C VAL A 563 -12.58 13.01 34.25
N ARG A 564 -12.35 12.55 35.49
CA ARG A 564 -11.50 13.29 36.44
C ARG A 564 -10.01 12.89 36.42
N ASN A 565 -9.19 13.87 36.02
CA ASN A 565 -7.75 14.09 36.21
C ASN A 565 -7.00 13.11 37.15
N SER A 566 -6.47 12.03 36.59
CA SER A 566 -5.27 11.37 37.09
C SER A 566 -4.12 11.65 36.13
N SER A 567 -3.38 12.73 36.39
CA SER A 567 -2.11 12.96 35.70
C SER A 567 -1.10 11.92 36.16
N VAL A 568 -0.98 10.81 35.43
CA VAL A 568 0.22 9.98 35.54
C VAL A 568 1.33 10.74 34.82
N GLY A 569 2.10 11.50 35.59
CA GLY A 569 3.43 11.89 35.16
C GLY A 569 4.20 10.65 34.69
N SER A 570 4.89 10.77 33.56
CA SER A 570 5.95 9.88 33.07
C SER A 570 5.63 8.69 32.13
N ILE A 571 4.79 8.85 31.11
CA ILE A 571 5.02 8.10 29.83
C ILE A 571 5.75 8.96 28.78
N LYS A 572 5.97 10.26 29.06
CA LYS A 572 6.94 11.08 28.32
C LYS A 572 8.37 10.72 28.76
N ALA A 573 9.06 10.00 27.87
CA ALA A 573 10.51 9.95 27.71
C ALA A 573 11.36 9.91 29.00
N ARG A 574 11.69 8.70 29.46
CA ARG A 574 13.05 8.42 29.92
C ARG A 574 13.84 7.85 28.74
N THR A 575 14.35 8.76 27.90
CA THR A 575 15.64 8.50 27.27
C THR A 575 16.64 8.27 28.41
N PRO A 576 17.53 7.27 28.37
CA PRO A 576 18.67 7.29 29.27
C PRO A 576 19.38 8.63 29.05
N LYS A 577 19.33 9.52 30.03
CA LYS A 577 20.30 10.60 30.13
C LYS A 577 21.63 9.89 30.36
N ALA A 578 22.36 9.60 29.29
CA ALA A 578 23.80 9.58 29.41
C ALA A 578 24.16 11.00 29.85
N SER A 579 24.62 11.13 31.10
CA SER A 579 25.31 12.32 31.57
C SER A 579 26.57 12.50 30.74
N PHE A 580 26.43 13.14 29.59
CA PHE A 580 27.56 13.86 29.01
C PHE A 580 27.58 15.21 29.69
N GLU A 581 28.37 15.29 30.76
CA GLU A 581 28.97 16.56 31.16
C GLU A 581 29.54 17.24 29.93
N GLY A 582 29.27 18.53 29.80
CA GLY A 582 29.78 19.33 28.71
C GLY A 582 31.30 19.23 28.60
N LYS A 583 31.77 18.50 27.60
CA LYS A 583 33.06 18.75 26.96
C LYS A 583 32.78 18.95 25.48
N SER A 584 32.87 20.20 25.04
CA SER A 584 32.98 20.53 23.62
C SER A 584 34.18 19.78 23.04
N VAL A 585 33.95 18.84 22.11
CA VAL A 585 35.03 18.31 21.29
C VAL A 585 35.18 19.24 20.09
N ARG A 586 36.21 20.09 20.14
CA ARG A 586 36.68 20.90 19.00
C ARG A 586 37.30 19.94 17.98
N PHE A 587 36.66 19.73 16.83
CA PHE A 587 37.34 19.10 15.71
C PHE A 587 38.18 20.16 14.98
N LYS A 588 39.46 20.28 15.35
CA LYS A 588 40.47 20.81 14.44
C LYS A 588 41.04 19.62 13.67
N GLY A 589 40.41 19.29 12.55
CA GLY A 589 40.82 18.18 11.71
C GLY A 589 40.92 18.64 10.26
N THR A 590 42.13 18.56 9.72
CA THR A 590 42.37 18.54 8.30
C THR A 590 41.99 17.15 7.76
N VAL A 591 41.23 17.06 6.68
CA VAL A 591 40.97 15.77 5.99
C VAL A 591 41.81 15.68 4.74
N GLU A 592 42.67 14.66 4.67
CA GLU A 592 43.38 14.25 3.45
C GLU A 592 42.63 13.10 2.77
N GLY A 593 42.31 13.25 1.48
CA GLY A 593 41.65 12.23 0.66
C GLY A 593 42.42 11.93 -0.62
N THR A 594 42.22 10.74 -1.18
CA THR A 594 42.82 10.28 -2.45
C THR A 594 41.71 9.94 -3.46
N LEU A 595 41.78 10.49 -4.68
CA LEU A 595 40.86 10.19 -5.79
C LEU A 595 41.42 9.12 -6.73
N PHE A 596 40.55 8.26 -7.27
CA PHE A 596 40.86 7.27 -8.31
C PHE A 596 40.05 7.52 -9.60
N ARG A 597 40.60 7.17 -10.76
CA ARG A 597 39.90 7.24 -12.06
C ARG A 597 38.88 6.09 -12.18
N ARG A 598 37.74 6.38 -12.81
CA ARG A 598 36.60 5.48 -12.93
C ARG A 598 36.88 4.23 -13.78
N ASP A 599 37.88 4.30 -14.66
CA ASP A 599 38.22 3.22 -15.59
C ASP A 599 39.13 2.14 -14.98
N ASP A 600 39.57 2.30 -13.71
CA ASP A 600 40.48 1.38 -13.02
C ASP A 600 39.78 0.45 -11.99
N ALA A 601 38.45 0.33 -12.01
CA ALA A 601 37.72 -0.57 -11.10
C ALA A 601 37.66 -2.02 -11.64
N PRO A 602 38.06 -3.06 -10.88
CA PRO A 602 38.16 -4.42 -11.42
C PRO A 602 36.79 -5.08 -11.64
N SER A 603 36.63 -5.77 -12.77
CA SER A 603 35.51 -6.69 -13.06
C SER A 603 35.76 -8.06 -12.42
N PHE A 604 34.76 -8.63 -11.75
CA PHE A 604 34.84 -9.99 -11.18
C PHE A 604 34.26 -11.04 -12.14
N GLU A 605 35.12 -11.87 -12.73
CA GLU A 605 34.72 -13.17 -13.29
C GLU A 605 34.90 -14.28 -12.24
N LYS A 606 33.98 -15.26 -12.26
CA LYS A 606 33.97 -16.40 -11.32
C LYS A 606 35.01 -17.44 -11.74
N GLU A 607 36.06 -17.60 -10.95
CA GLU A 607 36.80 -18.87 -10.93
C GLU A 607 37.33 -19.26 -9.53
N ARG A 608 37.62 -20.55 -9.39
CA ARG A 608 37.75 -21.32 -8.14
C ARG A 608 38.90 -20.87 -7.23
N VAL A 609 38.56 -20.72 -5.93
CA VAL A 609 39.37 -20.90 -4.70
C VAL A 609 40.91 -20.74 -4.85
N GLY A 610 41.42 -19.54 -4.53
CA GLY A 610 42.85 -19.31 -4.23
C GLY A 610 43.36 -17.88 -4.46
N LYS A 611 43.54 -17.09 -3.38
CA LYS A 611 44.24 -15.79 -3.19
C LYS A 611 44.43 -14.83 -4.40
N ALA A 612 43.78 -13.67 -4.34
CA ALA A 612 44.03 -12.50 -5.20
C ALA A 612 45.37 -11.79 -4.87
N ARG A 613 46.15 -11.37 -5.89
CA ARG A 613 47.32 -10.49 -5.76
C ARG A 613 46.95 -9.04 -6.11
N GLU A 614 47.45 -8.07 -5.32
CA GLU A 614 47.33 -6.63 -5.54
C GLU A 614 48.04 -6.18 -6.84
N ARG A 615 47.35 -5.37 -7.66
CA ARG A 615 47.97 -4.50 -8.66
C ARG A 615 48.08 -3.09 -8.08
N THR A 616 49.29 -2.56 -8.07
CA THR A 616 49.62 -1.22 -7.54
C THR A 616 48.96 -0.12 -8.38
N LEU A 617 48.02 0.64 -7.79
CA LEU A 617 47.42 1.82 -8.41
C LEU A 617 48.43 2.98 -8.38
N ARG A 618 48.88 3.44 -9.56
CA ARG A 618 49.66 4.68 -9.69
C ARG A 618 48.74 5.87 -9.93
N LYS A 619 49.00 6.93 -9.14
CA LYS A 619 48.43 8.30 -9.11
C LYS A 619 47.19 8.49 -8.23
N SER A 620 47.49 8.77 -6.96
CA SER A 620 46.65 9.49 -6.02
C SER A 620 46.95 10.99 -6.07
N GLU A 621 45.94 11.85 -6.19
CA GLU A 621 46.08 13.26 -5.79
C GLU A 621 45.52 13.41 -4.38
N ARG A 622 46.33 13.97 -3.48
CA ARG A 622 45.91 14.35 -2.12
C ARG A 622 45.29 15.73 -2.13
N PHE A 623 44.19 15.91 -1.41
CA PHE A 623 43.61 17.23 -1.16
C PHE A 623 43.35 17.45 0.32
N GLU A 624 43.37 18.72 0.75
CA GLU A 624 43.24 19.16 2.14
C GLU A 624 41.99 20.05 2.29
N VAL A 625 41.07 19.75 3.22
CA VAL A 625 39.92 20.65 3.53
C VAL A 625 39.85 20.93 5.03
N LYS A 626 39.74 22.22 5.39
CA LYS A 626 39.48 22.70 6.75
C LYS A 626 37.99 22.99 6.92
N LEU A 627 37.36 22.37 7.90
CA LEU A 627 35.96 22.61 8.25
C LEU A 627 35.89 23.70 9.33
N ALA A 628 35.18 24.79 9.06
CA ALA A 628 34.86 25.82 10.03
C ALA A 628 33.34 25.96 10.19
N ASP A 629 32.90 26.14 11.44
CA ASP A 629 31.51 26.36 11.87
C ASP A 629 30.91 27.60 11.20
N ASP A 630 29.77 27.48 10.51
CA ASP A 630 28.68 28.44 10.76
C ASP A 630 27.30 28.00 10.23
N ARG A 631 26.29 28.27 11.04
CA ARG A 631 24.86 28.10 10.72
C ARG A 631 24.43 29.25 9.81
N LYS A 632 24.67 29.16 8.50
CA LYS A 632 23.97 29.86 7.39
C LYS A 632 24.88 29.81 6.17
N PHE A 633 24.73 28.82 5.29
CA PHE A 633 24.95 29.01 3.85
C PHE A 633 24.29 27.85 3.10
N THR A 634 23.38 28.23 2.22
CA THR A 634 22.54 27.41 1.36
C THR A 634 23.30 26.87 0.15
N SER A 635 22.79 25.75 -0.38
CA SER A 635 22.80 25.29 -1.79
C SER A 635 23.53 26.12 -2.86
N ASN A 636 24.20 25.41 -3.77
CA ASN A 636 24.50 25.77 -5.17
C ASN A 636 25.77 26.58 -5.55
N LYS A 637 26.77 26.81 -4.69
CA LYS A 637 28.03 27.49 -5.12
C LYS A 637 29.35 26.71 -5.07
N VAL A 638 29.37 25.47 -4.59
CA VAL A 638 30.59 24.62 -4.66
C VAL A 638 30.82 24.06 -6.07
N HIS A 639 29.75 23.90 -6.86
CA HIS A 639 29.83 23.27 -8.18
C HIS A 639 30.39 24.20 -9.28
N SER A 640 30.29 25.52 -9.13
CA SER A 640 30.74 26.49 -10.14
C SER A 640 32.26 26.73 -10.12
N GLN A 641 32.89 26.72 -8.94
CA GLN A 641 34.35 26.95 -8.83
C GLN A 641 35.20 25.77 -9.31
N VAL A 642 34.66 24.54 -9.33
CA VAL A 642 35.38 23.33 -9.79
C VAL A 642 35.26 23.15 -11.32
N LEU A 643 34.16 23.59 -11.93
CA LEU A 643 33.95 23.45 -13.37
C LEU A 643 34.70 24.52 -14.20
N GLU A 644 34.89 25.73 -13.67
CA GLU A 644 35.66 26.80 -14.34
C GLU A 644 37.15 26.48 -14.50
N ARG A 645 37.73 25.62 -13.64
CA ARG A 645 39.13 25.17 -13.78
C ARG A 645 39.33 24.00 -14.75
N ARG A 646 38.28 23.27 -15.14
CA ARG A 646 38.38 22.10 -16.05
C ARG A 646 38.27 22.46 -17.53
N ARG A 647 37.62 23.57 -17.90
CA ARG A 647 37.51 23.97 -19.32
C ARG A 647 38.80 24.53 -19.93
N SER A 648 39.83 24.78 -19.13
CA SER A 648 41.08 25.41 -19.62
C SER A 648 42.24 24.44 -19.88
N LYS A 649 42.04 23.11 -19.76
CA LYS A 649 43.15 22.13 -19.87
C LYS A 649 42.95 20.89 -20.76
N GLU A 650 41.77 20.65 -21.34
CA GLU A 650 41.55 19.53 -22.28
C GLU A 650 41.37 19.98 -23.74
N VAL A 651 42.34 20.75 -24.23
CA VAL A 651 42.67 20.88 -25.65
C VAL A 651 44.18 20.69 -25.80
N ALA A 652 44.67 19.46 -25.64
CA ALA A 652 46.00 19.02 -26.11
C ALA A 652 46.19 17.49 -25.93
N MET A 653 46.29 16.76 -27.06
CA MET A 653 46.95 15.45 -27.27
C MET A 653 46.29 14.19 -26.63
N GLY A 654 46.15 12.99 -27.24
CA GLY A 654 46.57 12.41 -28.52
C GLY A 654 47.17 10.97 -28.40
N ARG A 655 46.43 9.92 -28.83
CA ARG A 655 46.81 8.59 -29.44
C ARG A 655 47.65 7.46 -28.74
N MET A 656 47.18 6.19 -28.99
CA MET A 656 47.84 4.82 -29.09
C MET A 656 48.47 4.16 -27.81
N GLY A 657 48.59 2.83 -27.55
CA GLY A 657 48.23 1.50 -28.11
C GLY A 657 49.03 0.31 -27.44
N ARG A 658 48.44 -0.91 -27.31
CA ARG A 658 48.92 -2.36 -27.22
C ARG A 658 49.89 -2.96 -26.14
N GLY A 659 49.60 -4.25 -25.77
CA GLY A 659 50.48 -5.42 -25.40
C GLY A 659 50.97 -5.59 -23.93
N GLU A 660 51.43 -6.72 -23.35
CA GLU A 660 51.21 -8.21 -23.36
C GLU A 660 52.13 -8.84 -22.24
N GLU A 661 51.76 -9.99 -21.59
CA GLU A 661 52.56 -11.06 -20.90
C GLU A 661 53.66 -10.77 -19.80
N SER A 662 54.16 -11.61 -18.87
CA SER A 662 54.07 -13.03 -18.37
C SER A 662 54.87 -13.18 -17.00
N GLY A 663 54.76 -14.31 -16.26
CA GLY A 663 55.89 -14.91 -15.46
C GLY A 663 55.92 -14.99 -13.88
N GLU A 664 55.61 -16.18 -13.31
CA GLU A 664 56.25 -17.02 -12.21
C GLU A 664 56.67 -16.49 -10.78
N ARG A 665 56.12 -17.07 -9.65
CA ARG A 665 56.68 -17.99 -8.57
C ARG A 665 57.75 -17.38 -7.61
N GLU A 666 57.79 -17.46 -6.26
CA GLU A 666 57.69 -18.52 -5.20
C GLU A 666 57.61 -17.90 -3.75
N GLY A 667 57.25 -18.68 -2.68
CA GLY A 667 57.70 -18.49 -1.26
C GLY A 667 56.75 -17.96 -0.13
N GLN A 668 56.59 -18.72 0.98
CA GLN A 668 55.84 -18.49 2.28
C GLN A 668 56.69 -17.78 3.39
N PRO A 669 56.29 -17.56 4.69
CA PRO A 669 54.99 -17.49 5.43
C PRO A 669 54.79 -16.27 6.42
N CYS A 670 53.57 -16.14 6.98
CA CYS A 670 53.03 -15.49 8.22
C CYS A 670 53.64 -14.23 8.91
N GLU A 671 52.80 -13.22 9.21
CA GLU A 671 52.28 -12.89 10.58
C GLU A 671 51.33 -11.65 10.60
N ASP A 672 50.29 -11.76 11.42
CA ASP A 672 49.44 -10.79 12.15
C ASP A 672 48.59 -9.65 11.52
N GLU A 673 47.35 -9.61 12.01
CA GLU A 673 46.19 -8.79 11.64
C GLU A 673 46.26 -7.31 12.08
N ILE A 674 45.86 -6.40 11.19
CA ILE A 674 45.16 -5.14 11.55
C ILE A 674 44.03 -4.93 10.53
N VAL A 675 42.77 -4.98 10.98
CA VAL A 675 41.59 -4.73 10.13
C VAL A 675 41.20 -3.25 10.20
N GLU A 676 41.51 -2.48 9.16
CA GLU A 676 40.95 -1.13 8.93
C GLU A 676 39.59 -1.23 8.20
N ALA A 677 38.53 -0.64 8.76
CA ALA A 677 37.23 -0.53 8.10
C ALA A 677 37.17 0.73 7.21
N ARG A 678 37.01 0.56 5.89
CA ARG A 678 36.77 1.67 4.94
C ARG A 678 35.29 1.75 4.51
N TRP A 679 34.72 2.95 4.61
CA TRP A 679 33.36 3.27 4.14
C TRP A 679 33.40 3.79 2.70
N TRP A 680 32.46 3.35 1.86
CA TRP A 680 32.29 3.83 0.48
C TRP A 680 31.03 4.70 0.38
N VAL A 681 31.18 5.91 -0.16
CA VAL A 681 30.06 6.78 -0.56
C VAL A 681 30.01 6.75 -2.09
N PRO A 682 28.97 6.20 -2.73
CA PRO A 682 28.84 6.24 -4.18
C PRO A 682 28.52 7.67 -4.64
N LEU A 683 29.29 8.19 -5.60
CA LEU A 683 29.00 9.43 -6.35
C LEU A 683 27.87 9.22 -7.35
#